data_AF-A0A955W4N2-F1
#
_entry.id   AF-A0A955W4N2-F1
#
_cell.length_a   1.000
_cell.length_b   1.000
_cell.length_c   1.000
_cell.angle_alpha   90.00
_cell.angle_beta   90.00
_cell.angle_gamma   90.00
#
_symmetry.space_group_name_H-M   'P 1'
#
loop_
_entity.id
_entity.type
_entity.pdbx_description
1 polymer ?
#
loop_
_entity_poly.entity_id
_entity_poly.type
_entity_poly.pdbx_seq_one_letter_code
_entity_poly.pdbx_strand_id
1 'polypeptide(L)'
;MQPLSVIPDPPFATDAPASTRFVTAGGVVVDRTTTPLTLREARAAFDALARALDQQPGVLLGSSFEYPGRYSRYDIGLVNPPLRITCAGARVTLDALDARGAVLLRMLLPALRELPALEQLHVTDGCAQASLRAALPPEREEERSRASSVFDLLRALVTHLHHPGDSCLGLYGAFGYALGFRFEPVRERLPQPVGARDLVLYLADELLFVDAQEGRAERHVYDFTVGDERTHELPRATLDSESRAPRGTHLGPIGSDHSPDEFEQGVRQALGAFARGDLFEVVLSQTFHATSDVRPSDLYQALRELNPAPYGFLMNLGQGEHLVGASPEMFVRVRGRNVETCPIAGTIARGADAMEDAERLRTLLNDVKEEDELTMCTDVDRNDKARICEPGSVRVIGRRQVELYSRLMHTVDHVVGTLREDRDALDAFLAHTWAVTVTGAPKPDALQFIEDHEKTARGFYSGAVGAVLFNGDLNTGLALRTARVCDGRVEVRAGATLLHASEPAKEARECVLKASAVFDALAAATRPVVTRGARQPVTRKSAQPAARVLLVDHRDSFVHTLADYLRQAGAEVTTRRSGFDPRRIGEHPPDLLVLSPGPGRPDDFGCRELLDVAAETGCAVFGVCLGLQALVEYEGGRLDQLPTPRHGSSSL
;
A
#
# COMPACT_ATOMS: atom_id res chain seq x y z
N MET A 1 17.88 -12.59 -3.27
CA MET A 1 17.39 -12.51 -1.87
C MET A 1 17.50 -13.89 -1.25
N GLN A 2 18.34 -14.06 -0.23
CA GLN A 2 18.39 -15.30 0.55
C GLN A 2 17.06 -15.49 1.31
N PRO A 3 16.55 -16.72 1.43
CA PRO A 3 15.40 -16.99 2.29
C PRO A 3 15.81 -16.78 3.75
N LEU A 4 15.09 -15.92 4.47
CA LEU A 4 15.18 -15.76 5.92
C LEU A 4 14.79 -17.07 6.60
N SER A 5 15.75 -17.96 6.79
CA SER A 5 15.69 -19.05 7.75
C SER A 5 16.80 -18.85 8.77
N VAL A 6 16.40 -18.72 10.03
CA VAL A 6 17.24 -18.72 11.23
C VAL A 6 18.02 -17.42 11.47
N ILE A 7 17.30 -16.35 11.82
CA ILE A 7 17.82 -15.33 12.75
C ILE A 7 17.02 -15.53 14.04
N PRO A 8 17.65 -15.77 15.21
CA PRO A 8 16.92 -15.82 16.47
C PRO A 8 16.23 -14.47 16.70
N ASP A 9 14.96 -14.51 17.11
CA ASP A 9 14.15 -13.32 17.34
C ASP A 9 14.91 -12.32 18.24
N PRO A 10 14.98 -11.03 17.88
CA PRO A 10 15.47 -10.03 18.81
C PRO A 10 14.60 -10.08 20.09
N PRO A 11 15.17 -9.81 21.28
CA PRO A 11 14.42 -9.92 22.51
C PRO A 11 13.33 -8.83 22.55
N PHE A 12 12.08 -9.19 22.25
CA PHE A 12 10.92 -8.39 22.61
C PHE A 12 10.90 -8.29 24.14
N ALA A 13 10.92 -7.07 24.67
CA ALA A 13 10.95 -6.84 26.11
C ALA A 13 9.69 -7.42 26.77
N THR A 14 9.87 -8.43 27.63
CA THR A 14 8.81 -8.99 28.48
C THR A 14 8.70 -8.18 29.76
N ASP A 15 8.43 -6.88 29.65
CA ASP A 15 8.22 -6.04 30.82
C ASP A 15 6.87 -6.34 31.49
N ALA A 16 6.73 -6.03 32.77
CA ALA A 16 5.44 -6.12 33.46
C ALA A 16 4.46 -5.09 32.87
N PRO A 17 3.13 -5.32 32.94
CA PRO A 17 2.15 -4.31 32.55
C PRO A 17 2.42 -2.98 33.26
N ALA A 18 2.54 -1.92 32.48
CA ALA A 18 2.80 -0.57 32.99
C ALA A 18 1.50 0.23 33.01
N SER A 19 1.24 0.95 34.09
CA SER A 19 0.13 1.89 34.20
C SER A 19 0.65 3.31 34.20
N THR A 20 0.12 4.15 33.33
CA THR A 20 0.44 5.58 33.24
C THR A 20 -0.84 6.38 33.39
N ARG A 21 -0.82 7.37 34.29
CA ARG A 21 -1.91 8.33 34.49
C ARG A 21 -1.48 9.70 33.96
N PHE A 22 -2.35 10.34 33.20
CA PHE A 22 -2.16 11.72 32.75
C PHE A 22 -3.47 12.50 32.73
N VAL A 23 -3.38 13.82 32.62
CA VAL A 23 -4.53 14.72 32.53
C VAL A 23 -4.46 15.45 31.21
N THR A 24 -5.53 15.40 30.41
CA THR A 24 -5.61 16.12 29.14
C THR A 24 -5.75 17.63 29.37
N ALA A 25 -5.52 18.43 28.34
CA ALA A 25 -5.71 19.88 28.43
C ALA A 25 -7.17 20.28 28.80
N GLY A 26 -8.16 19.46 28.42
CA GLY A 26 -9.56 19.62 28.81
C GLY A 26 -9.92 19.09 30.21
N GLY A 27 -8.94 18.65 31.01
CA GLY A 27 -9.15 18.17 32.37
C GLY A 27 -9.61 16.71 32.50
N VAL A 28 -9.51 15.91 31.43
CA VAL A 28 -9.84 14.48 31.46
C VAL A 28 -8.67 13.71 32.06
N VAL A 29 -8.90 13.00 33.16
CA VAL A 29 -7.92 12.07 33.71
C VAL A 29 -7.98 10.78 32.90
N VAL A 30 -6.85 10.38 32.33
CA VAL A 30 -6.71 9.16 31.52
C VAL A 30 -5.77 8.21 32.22
N ASP A 31 -6.28 7.02 32.55
CA ASP A 31 -5.51 5.89 33.04
C ASP A 31 -5.25 4.92 31.88
N ARG A 32 -3.99 4.80 31.47
CA ARG A 32 -3.57 3.87 30.41
C ARG A 32 -2.83 2.69 31.01
N THR A 33 -3.32 1.48 30.77
CA THR A 33 -2.60 0.23 31.03
C THR A 33 -1.97 -0.26 29.73
N THR A 34 -0.66 -0.49 29.74
CA THR A 34 0.09 -1.05 28.60
C THR A 34 0.55 -2.45 28.94
N THR A 35 0.08 -3.43 28.17
CA THR A 35 0.49 -4.84 28.30
C THR A 35 1.40 -5.20 27.13
N PRO A 36 2.70 -5.45 27.35
CA PRO A 36 3.55 -5.97 26.28
C PRO A 36 3.10 -7.38 25.89
N LEU A 37 3.26 -7.70 24.61
CA LEU A 37 2.87 -8.95 23.99
C LEU A 37 4.10 -9.59 23.35
N THR A 38 4.19 -10.91 23.42
CA THR A 38 5.10 -11.65 22.55
C THR A 38 4.64 -11.55 21.09
N LEU A 39 5.54 -11.76 20.13
CA LEU A 39 5.16 -11.81 18.71
C LEU A 39 4.03 -12.79 18.40
N ARG A 40 4.03 -13.95 19.08
CA ARG A 40 2.98 -14.96 18.91
C ARG A 40 1.62 -14.45 19.39
N GLU A 41 1.59 -13.78 20.54
CA GLU A 41 0.36 -13.17 21.08
C GLU A 41 -0.10 -12.00 20.22
N ALA A 42 0.81 -11.15 19.78
CA ALA A 42 0.53 -10.04 18.87
C ALA A 42 -0.08 -10.54 17.55
N ARG A 43 0.48 -11.61 16.96
CA ARG A 43 -0.06 -12.21 15.74
C ARG A 43 -1.46 -12.80 15.97
N ALA A 44 -1.65 -13.52 17.07
CA ALA A 44 -2.95 -14.08 17.41
C ALA A 44 -4.01 -12.98 17.65
N ALA A 45 -3.62 -11.89 18.33
CA ALA A 45 -4.47 -10.73 18.56
C ALA A 45 -4.82 -10.02 17.26
N PHE A 46 -3.85 -9.84 16.35
CA PHE A 46 -4.08 -9.27 15.02
C PHE A 46 -5.08 -10.11 14.20
N ASP A 47 -4.87 -11.43 14.14
CA ASP A 47 -5.75 -12.32 13.38
C ASP A 47 -7.16 -12.37 14.00
N ALA A 48 -7.27 -12.35 15.33
CA ALA A 48 -8.56 -12.25 16.03
C ALA A 48 -9.28 -10.93 15.76
N LEU A 49 -8.54 -9.81 15.77
CA LEU A 49 -9.07 -8.48 15.48
C LEU A 49 -9.57 -8.38 14.04
N ALA A 50 -8.78 -8.83 13.07
CA ALA A 50 -9.19 -8.86 11.67
C ALA A 50 -10.50 -9.66 11.48
N ARG A 51 -10.63 -10.81 12.17
CA ARG A 51 -11.87 -11.61 12.16
C ARG A 51 -13.04 -10.91 12.85
N ALA A 52 -12.80 -10.20 13.94
CA ALA A 52 -13.83 -9.45 14.63
C ALA A 52 -14.41 -8.34 13.73
N LEU A 53 -13.54 -7.65 12.96
CA LEU A 53 -13.94 -6.59 12.01
C LEU A 53 -14.86 -7.06 10.88
N ASP A 54 -14.99 -8.36 10.61
CA ASP A 54 -16.02 -8.85 9.70
C ASP A 54 -17.42 -8.44 10.18
N GLN A 55 -17.64 -8.37 11.49
CA GLN A 55 -18.96 -8.14 12.12
C GLN A 55 -19.01 -6.90 13.01
N GLN A 56 -17.91 -6.57 13.68
CA GLN A 56 -17.85 -5.53 14.69
C GLN A 56 -17.20 -4.26 14.11
N PRO A 57 -17.70 -3.06 14.43
CA PRO A 57 -17.09 -1.82 13.98
C PRO A 57 -15.68 -1.67 14.56
N GLY A 58 -14.82 -1.03 13.78
CA GLY A 58 -13.44 -0.79 14.17
C GLY A 58 -12.52 -0.64 12.96
N VAL A 59 -11.22 -0.58 13.25
CA VAL A 59 -10.19 -0.23 12.28
C VAL A 59 -8.96 -1.10 12.54
N LEU A 60 -8.39 -1.63 11.46
CA LEU A 60 -7.08 -2.22 11.43
C LEU A 60 -6.27 -1.52 10.35
N LEU A 61 -5.21 -0.82 10.76
CA LEU A 61 -4.21 -0.21 9.90
C LEU A 61 -2.95 -1.06 9.95
N GLY A 62 -2.22 -1.16 8.85
CA GLY A 62 -0.90 -1.78 8.87
C GLY A 62 -0.04 -1.43 7.68
N SER A 63 1.27 -1.47 7.89
CA SER A 63 2.28 -1.32 6.85
C SER A 63 3.01 -2.65 6.68
N SER A 64 2.84 -3.30 5.53
CA SER A 64 3.60 -4.50 5.17
C SER A 64 4.84 -4.18 4.34
N PHE A 65 5.13 -2.89 4.17
CA PHE A 65 6.24 -2.35 3.39
C PHE A 65 7.25 -1.65 4.30
N GLU A 66 8.52 -1.70 3.94
CA GLU A 66 9.59 -1.04 4.69
C GLU A 66 10.45 -0.27 3.70
N TYR A 67 10.68 1.01 4.02
CA TYR A 67 11.61 1.86 3.29
C TYR A 67 12.35 2.72 4.32
N PRO A 68 13.68 2.58 4.45
CA PRO A 68 14.45 3.27 5.47
C PRO A 68 14.18 4.77 5.53
N GLY A 69 13.86 5.27 6.73
CA GLY A 69 13.58 6.69 6.97
C GLY A 69 12.20 7.18 6.49
N ARG A 70 11.38 6.34 5.84
CA ARG A 70 10.05 6.70 5.33
C ARG A 70 8.94 5.81 5.87
N TYR A 71 9.07 4.50 5.74
CA TYR A 71 8.04 3.53 6.15
C TYR A 71 8.65 2.49 7.07
N SER A 72 8.05 2.31 8.25
CA SER A 72 8.29 1.16 9.12
C SER A 72 7.15 0.16 8.95
N ARG A 73 7.40 -1.10 9.31
CA ARG A 73 6.35 -2.11 9.42
C ARG A 73 5.67 -1.98 10.76
N TYR A 74 4.37 -1.73 10.73
CA TYR A 74 3.54 -1.61 11.92
C TYR A 74 2.17 -2.21 11.68
N ASP A 75 1.47 -2.56 12.76
CA ASP A 75 0.04 -2.87 12.75
C ASP A 75 -0.63 -2.15 13.94
N ILE A 76 -1.70 -1.41 13.68
CA ILE A 76 -2.50 -0.71 14.70
C ILE A 76 -3.94 -1.16 14.53
N GLY A 77 -4.55 -1.68 15.58
CA GLY A 77 -5.92 -2.19 15.51
C GLY A 77 -6.78 -1.82 16.71
N LEU A 78 -8.05 -1.56 16.43
CA LEU A 78 -9.13 -1.41 17.41
C LEU A 78 -10.39 -2.13 16.92
N VAL A 79 -11.19 -2.61 17.86
CA VAL A 79 -12.52 -3.18 17.59
C VAL A 79 -13.44 -2.84 18.76
N ASN A 80 -14.73 -2.69 18.49
CA ASN A 80 -15.74 -2.24 19.46
C ASN A 80 -15.42 -0.88 20.11
N PRO A 81 -15.11 0.16 19.33
CA PRO A 81 -14.83 1.47 19.89
C PRO A 81 -16.06 2.03 20.62
N PRO A 82 -15.89 2.72 21.77
CA PRO A 82 -17.00 3.29 22.52
C PRO A 82 -17.69 4.45 21.81
N LEU A 83 -17.01 5.17 20.91
CA LEU A 83 -17.54 6.38 20.28
C LEU A 83 -17.25 6.40 18.77
N ARG A 84 -18.25 6.79 17.97
CA ARG A 84 -18.14 7.01 16.52
C ARG A 84 -18.49 8.45 16.16
N ILE A 85 -17.68 9.08 15.32
CA ILE A 85 -17.91 10.41 14.75
C ILE A 85 -18.20 10.24 13.26
N THR A 86 -19.35 10.73 12.81
CA THR A 86 -19.77 10.66 11.41
C THR A 86 -20.08 12.06 10.88
N CYS A 87 -19.66 12.35 9.65
CA CYS A 87 -20.11 13.52 8.90
C CYS A 87 -20.81 13.07 7.61
N ALA A 88 -21.95 13.67 7.30
CA ALA A 88 -22.68 13.48 6.05
C ALA A 88 -23.26 14.83 5.60
N GLY A 89 -22.66 15.42 4.57
CA GLY A 89 -22.97 16.76 4.13
C GLY A 89 -22.65 17.78 5.23
N ALA A 90 -23.67 18.52 5.68
CA ALA A 90 -23.55 19.45 6.81
C ALA A 90 -23.84 18.79 8.16
N ARG A 91 -24.35 17.56 8.21
CA ARG A 91 -24.71 16.91 9.48
C ARG A 91 -23.49 16.23 10.08
N VAL A 92 -23.22 16.50 11.35
CA VAL A 92 -22.22 15.79 12.15
C VAL A 92 -22.90 15.11 13.33
N THR A 93 -22.49 13.87 13.59
CA THR A 93 -23.03 13.04 14.67
C THR A 93 -21.90 12.38 15.45
N LEU A 94 -21.98 12.42 16.78
CA LEU A 94 -21.18 11.62 17.70
C LEU A 94 -22.10 10.60 18.36
N ASP A 95 -21.93 9.33 18.02
CA ASP A 95 -22.71 8.21 18.57
C ASP A 95 -21.91 7.52 19.67
N ALA A 96 -22.52 7.37 20.85
CA ALA A 96 -22.08 6.42 21.86
C ALA A 96 -22.49 5.01 21.43
N LEU A 97 -21.51 4.13 21.23
CA LEU A 97 -21.75 2.76 20.78
C LEU A 97 -21.99 1.81 21.97
N ASP A 98 -21.53 2.18 23.16
CA ASP A 98 -21.78 1.46 24.41
C ASP A 98 -21.92 2.42 25.61
N ALA A 99 -22.03 1.85 26.82
CA ALA A 99 -22.14 2.62 28.06
C ALA A 99 -20.91 3.50 28.34
N ARG A 100 -19.71 3.08 27.88
CA ARG A 100 -18.47 3.86 28.02
C ARG A 100 -18.47 5.03 27.04
N GLY A 101 -19.01 4.82 25.84
CA GLY A 101 -19.31 5.85 24.86
C GLY A 101 -20.20 6.96 25.40
N ALA A 102 -21.25 6.61 26.15
CA ALA A 102 -22.17 7.59 26.73
C ALA A 102 -21.49 8.49 27.78
N VAL A 103 -20.53 7.94 28.51
CA VAL A 103 -19.68 8.68 29.46
C VAL A 103 -18.70 9.58 28.68
N LEU A 104 -18.00 9.04 27.70
CA LEU A 104 -17.08 9.80 26.84
C LEU A 104 -17.79 10.95 26.12
N LEU A 105 -18.98 10.71 25.58
CA LEU A 105 -19.78 11.74 24.94
C LEU A 105 -20.02 12.92 25.89
N ARG A 106 -20.43 12.65 27.13
CA ARG A 106 -20.62 13.67 28.18
C ARG A 106 -19.33 14.43 28.50
N MET A 107 -18.18 13.75 28.54
CA MET A 107 -16.87 14.37 28.74
C MET A 107 -16.45 15.30 27.59
N LEU A 108 -16.96 15.08 26.38
CA LEU A 108 -16.67 15.88 25.19
C LEU A 108 -17.66 17.03 24.97
N LEU A 109 -18.85 17.00 25.59
CA LEU A 109 -19.87 18.04 25.44
C LEU A 109 -19.38 19.47 25.69
N PRO A 110 -18.50 19.76 26.68
CA PRO A 110 -17.97 21.11 26.86
C PRO A 110 -17.30 21.64 25.59
N ALA A 111 -16.44 20.84 24.95
CA ALA A 111 -15.75 21.21 23.72
C ALA A 111 -16.71 21.43 22.53
N LEU A 112 -17.84 20.71 22.48
CA LEU A 112 -18.83 20.86 21.42
C LEU A 112 -19.73 22.09 21.61
N ARG A 113 -20.14 22.40 22.85
CA ARG A 113 -21.07 23.51 23.15
C ARG A 113 -20.45 24.87 22.87
N GLU A 114 -19.13 24.98 22.98
CA GLU A 114 -18.41 26.23 22.76
C GLU A 114 -18.03 26.44 21.29
N LEU A 115 -18.29 25.46 20.40
CA LEU A 115 -17.77 25.47 19.05
C LEU A 115 -18.62 26.32 18.08
N PRO A 116 -18.11 27.45 17.55
CA PRO A 116 -18.90 28.34 16.69
C PRO A 116 -19.29 27.72 15.33
N ALA A 117 -18.55 26.69 14.91
CA ALA A 117 -18.79 25.95 13.67
C ALA A 117 -20.05 25.07 13.74
N LEU A 118 -20.59 24.80 14.93
CA LEU A 118 -21.79 23.98 15.12
C LEU A 118 -23.03 24.85 15.32
N GLU A 119 -24.12 24.43 14.70
CA GLU A 119 -25.47 24.94 14.90
C GLU A 119 -26.40 23.80 15.29
N GLN A 120 -27.48 24.13 16.01
CA GLN A 120 -28.54 23.18 16.34
C GLN A 120 -28.03 21.92 17.06
N LEU A 121 -27.08 22.07 17.99
CA LEU A 121 -26.57 20.96 18.79
C LEU A 121 -27.71 20.34 19.61
N HIS A 122 -28.04 19.09 19.30
CA HIS A 122 -29.02 18.28 19.98
C HIS A 122 -28.30 17.11 20.64
N VAL A 123 -28.50 16.97 21.95
CA VAL A 123 -27.80 15.97 22.78
C VAL A 123 -28.82 15.09 23.47
N THR A 124 -28.61 13.78 23.37
CA THR A 124 -29.28 12.74 24.14
C THR A 124 -28.22 11.94 24.91
N ASP A 125 -28.64 10.97 25.72
CA ASP A 125 -27.72 10.14 26.51
C ASP A 125 -26.73 9.33 25.64
N GLY A 126 -27.09 9.05 24.38
CA GLY A 126 -26.30 8.22 23.47
C GLY A 126 -25.85 8.89 22.18
N CYS A 127 -26.20 10.16 21.96
CA CYS A 127 -25.91 10.82 20.68
C CYS A 127 -25.80 12.34 20.85
N ALA A 128 -24.80 12.96 20.23
CA ALA A 128 -24.76 14.40 19.99
C ALA A 128 -24.77 14.66 18.49
N GLN A 129 -25.79 15.36 18.01
CA GLN A 129 -25.94 15.72 16.60
C GLN A 129 -25.95 17.23 16.43
N ALA A 130 -25.25 17.73 15.42
CA ALA A 130 -25.25 19.14 15.05
C ALA A 130 -25.23 19.30 13.53
N SER A 131 -25.53 20.51 13.09
CA SER A 131 -25.32 20.95 11.71
C SER A 131 -24.08 21.85 11.65
N LEU A 132 -23.24 21.69 10.64
CA LEU A 132 -22.11 22.57 10.37
C LEU A 132 -22.62 23.89 9.81
N ARG A 133 -22.13 24.99 10.36
CA ARG A 133 -22.30 26.32 9.80
C ARG A 133 -21.64 26.36 8.42
N ALA A 134 -22.35 26.93 7.45
CA ALA A 134 -21.78 27.17 6.13
C ALA A 134 -20.51 28.03 6.23
N ALA A 135 -19.42 27.57 5.61
CA ALA A 135 -18.20 28.34 5.50
C ALA A 135 -18.44 29.60 4.68
N LEU A 136 -17.93 30.74 5.16
CA LEU A 136 -17.74 31.91 4.33
C LEU A 136 -16.41 31.76 3.58
N PRO A 137 -16.29 32.25 2.33
CA PRO A 137 -15.01 32.31 1.65
C PRO A 137 -13.99 33.06 2.51
N PRO A 138 -12.76 32.54 2.67
CA PRO A 138 -11.76 33.22 3.47
C PRO A 138 -11.34 34.53 2.78
N GLU A 139 -11.02 35.56 3.57
CA GLU A 139 -10.50 36.83 3.01
C GLU A 139 -9.10 36.66 2.41
N ARG A 140 -8.31 35.72 2.97
CA ARG A 140 -6.96 35.39 2.54
C ARG A 140 -6.86 33.91 2.24
N GLU A 141 -6.15 33.55 1.18
CA GLU A 141 -5.99 32.17 0.74
C GLU A 141 -5.32 31.28 1.80
N GLU A 142 -4.40 31.85 2.57
CA GLU A 142 -3.70 31.17 3.66
C GLU A 142 -4.64 30.77 4.82
N GLU A 143 -5.85 31.34 4.89
CA GLU A 143 -6.87 30.98 5.88
C GLU A 143 -7.89 29.96 5.38
N ARG A 144 -7.74 29.46 4.14
CA ARG A 144 -8.68 28.47 3.58
C ARG A 144 -8.78 27.20 4.43
N SER A 145 -7.68 26.72 5.01
CA SER A 145 -7.69 25.57 5.93
C SER A 145 -8.41 25.85 7.25
N ARG A 146 -8.66 27.12 7.59
CA ARG A 146 -9.36 27.58 8.80
C ARG A 146 -10.84 27.89 8.52
N ALA A 147 -11.33 27.66 7.31
CA ALA A 147 -12.74 27.80 7.00
C ALA A 147 -13.59 26.80 7.80
N SER A 148 -14.76 27.26 8.28
CA SER A 148 -15.67 26.50 9.13
C SER A 148 -16.03 25.15 8.51
N SER A 149 -15.72 24.05 9.19
CA SER A 149 -15.96 22.69 8.69
C SER A 149 -15.99 21.66 9.82
N VAL A 150 -16.17 20.37 9.48
CA VAL A 150 -16.03 19.27 10.44
C VAL A 150 -14.65 19.25 11.10
N PHE A 151 -13.62 19.82 10.47
CA PHE A 151 -12.28 19.85 11.02
C PHE A 151 -12.15 20.78 12.22
N ASP A 152 -13.03 21.77 12.41
CA ASP A 152 -13.06 22.54 13.65
C ASP A 152 -13.51 21.71 14.84
N LEU A 153 -14.43 20.77 14.60
CA LEU A 153 -14.83 19.79 15.61
C LEU A 153 -13.68 18.85 15.92
N LEU A 154 -12.96 18.36 14.91
CA LEU A 154 -11.78 17.53 15.12
C LEU A 154 -10.68 18.29 15.89
N ARG A 155 -10.42 19.56 15.56
CA ARG A 155 -9.49 20.43 16.29
C ARG A 155 -9.91 20.62 17.75
N ALA A 156 -11.19 20.86 18.00
CA ALA A 156 -11.72 21.02 19.35
C ALA A 156 -11.52 19.75 20.18
N LEU A 157 -11.77 18.57 19.59
CA LEU A 157 -11.55 17.28 20.25
C LEU A 157 -10.07 17.01 20.51
N VAL A 158 -9.20 17.26 19.52
CA VAL A 158 -7.74 17.14 19.68
C VAL A 158 -7.24 18.04 20.79
N THR A 159 -7.69 19.30 20.82
CA THR A 159 -7.31 20.26 21.87
C THR A 159 -7.80 19.81 23.24
N HIS A 160 -9.06 19.38 23.35
CA HIS A 160 -9.67 18.97 24.62
C HIS A 160 -9.03 17.70 25.20
N LEU A 161 -8.65 16.75 24.34
CA LEU A 161 -8.00 15.50 24.74
C LEU A 161 -6.47 15.55 24.64
N HIS A 162 -5.88 16.73 24.40
CA HIS A 162 -4.46 16.85 24.17
C HIS A 162 -3.62 16.42 25.36
N HIS A 163 -2.62 15.56 25.10
CA HIS A 163 -1.53 15.29 26.01
C HIS A 163 -0.28 14.84 25.22
N PRO A 164 0.90 15.45 25.41
CA PRO A 164 2.10 15.14 24.62
C PRO A 164 2.73 13.78 24.98
N GLY A 165 2.40 13.23 26.15
CA GLY A 165 2.97 11.96 26.65
C GLY A 165 2.29 10.69 26.14
N ASP A 166 1.28 10.80 25.26
CA ASP A 166 0.61 9.64 24.66
C ASP A 166 0.59 9.76 23.13
N SER A 167 1.15 8.79 22.43
CA SER A 167 1.28 8.78 20.97
C SER A 167 0.32 7.80 20.27
N CYS A 168 -0.65 7.25 20.99
CA CYS A 168 -1.56 6.21 20.49
C CYS A 168 -3.03 6.59 20.64
N LEU A 169 -3.41 7.39 21.63
CA LEU A 169 -4.80 7.80 21.80
C LEU A 169 -5.18 8.82 20.72
N GLY A 170 -6.27 8.55 20.01
CA GLY A 170 -6.72 9.39 18.90
C GLY A 170 -8.00 8.91 18.23
N LEU A 171 -8.25 9.49 17.07
CA LEU A 171 -9.38 9.21 16.18
C LEU A 171 -8.90 8.44 14.95
N TYR A 172 -9.51 7.29 14.69
CA TYR A 172 -9.08 6.36 13.65
C TYR A 172 -10.21 6.09 12.66
N GLY A 173 -9.93 6.13 11.36
CA GLY A 173 -10.93 5.77 10.35
C GLY A 173 -10.67 6.37 8.98
N ALA A 174 -11.75 6.81 8.33
CA ALA A 174 -11.77 7.19 6.92
C ALA A 174 -12.36 8.59 6.69
N PHE A 175 -11.79 9.26 5.70
CA PHE A 175 -12.12 10.60 5.22
C PHE A 175 -12.55 10.46 3.75
N GLY A 176 -13.76 10.89 3.44
CA GLY A 176 -14.36 10.82 2.10
C GLY A 176 -13.92 11.96 1.20
N TYR A 177 -13.88 11.69 -0.11
CA TYR A 177 -13.44 12.63 -1.14
C TYR A 177 -14.23 13.95 -1.14
N ALA A 178 -15.54 13.89 -0.88
CA ALA A 178 -16.39 15.07 -0.86
C ALA A 178 -16.04 16.09 0.24
N LEU A 179 -15.24 15.73 1.25
CA LEU A 179 -14.70 16.68 2.21
C LEU A 179 -13.91 17.81 1.52
N GLY A 180 -13.26 17.52 0.39
CA GLY A 180 -12.52 18.52 -0.40
C GLY A 180 -13.42 19.64 -0.95
N PHE A 181 -14.69 19.36 -1.22
CA PHE A 181 -15.63 20.35 -1.76
C PHE A 181 -16.07 21.38 -0.72
N ARG A 182 -15.72 21.19 0.55
CA ARG A 182 -15.88 22.21 1.60
C ARG A 182 -14.78 23.27 1.55
N PHE A 183 -13.67 22.98 0.88
CA PHE A 183 -12.49 23.85 0.80
C PHE A 183 -12.26 24.39 -0.60
N GLU A 184 -12.64 23.63 -1.62
CA GLU A 184 -12.58 24.05 -3.02
C GLU A 184 -13.99 24.34 -3.57
N PRO A 185 -14.19 25.43 -4.33
CA PRO A 185 -15.50 25.81 -4.87
C PRO A 185 -15.89 24.91 -6.05
N VAL A 186 -16.41 23.72 -5.75
CA VAL A 186 -16.88 22.74 -6.75
C VAL A 186 -18.40 22.76 -6.81
N ARG A 187 -18.96 22.80 -8.02
CA ARG A 187 -20.40 22.63 -8.23
C ARG A 187 -20.72 21.13 -8.25
N GLU A 188 -21.26 20.63 -7.15
CA GLU A 188 -21.72 19.26 -7.01
C GLU A 188 -22.89 18.98 -7.99
N ARG A 189 -22.74 17.95 -8.84
CA ARG A 189 -23.75 17.46 -9.79
C ARG A 189 -23.99 15.96 -9.68
N LEU A 190 -22.99 15.21 -9.21
CA LEU A 190 -23.07 13.77 -9.14
C LEU A 190 -24.07 13.34 -8.05
N PRO A 191 -24.86 12.29 -8.32
CA PRO A 191 -25.77 11.76 -7.32
C PRO A 191 -24.97 11.18 -6.16
N GLN A 192 -25.30 11.61 -4.95
CA GLN A 192 -24.77 11.01 -3.73
C GLN A 192 -25.53 9.70 -3.42
N PRO A 193 -24.82 8.60 -3.11
CA PRO A 193 -25.47 7.38 -2.64
C PRO A 193 -26.34 7.64 -1.40
N VAL A 194 -27.44 6.90 -1.27
CA VAL A 194 -28.23 6.93 -0.03
C VAL A 194 -27.35 6.45 1.13
N GLY A 195 -27.29 7.24 2.20
CA GLY A 195 -26.43 6.94 3.35
C GLY A 195 -24.94 7.24 3.12
N ALA A 196 -24.58 8.03 2.09
CA ALA A 196 -23.21 8.49 1.89
C ALA A 196 -22.69 9.23 3.13
N ARG A 197 -21.45 8.89 3.52
CA ARG A 197 -20.74 9.48 4.65
C ARG A 197 -19.43 10.05 4.15
N ASP A 198 -19.14 11.28 4.56
CA ASP A 198 -17.92 12.00 4.21
C ASP A 198 -16.82 11.79 5.23
N LEU A 199 -17.15 11.31 6.43
CA LEU A 199 -16.21 11.07 7.51
C LEU A 199 -16.76 9.95 8.40
N VAL A 200 -15.94 8.98 8.75
CA VAL A 200 -16.20 8.03 9.83
C VAL A 200 -14.92 7.82 10.63
N LEU A 201 -14.90 8.31 11.88
CA LEU A 201 -13.79 8.15 12.80
C LEU A 201 -14.25 7.51 14.11
N TYR A 202 -13.39 6.70 14.70
CA TYR A 202 -13.63 6.04 15.97
C TYR A 202 -12.63 6.51 17.02
N LEU A 203 -13.12 6.76 18.24
CA LEU A 203 -12.28 6.92 19.42
C LEU A 203 -12.22 5.56 20.11
N ALA A 204 -11.03 4.97 20.17
CA ALA A 204 -10.81 3.69 20.83
C ALA A 204 -10.33 3.86 22.27
N ASP A 205 -10.76 2.93 23.12
CA ASP A 205 -10.28 2.78 24.50
C ASP A 205 -9.55 1.45 24.74
N GLU A 206 -9.35 0.67 23.67
CA GLU A 206 -8.45 -0.47 23.59
C GLU A 206 -7.78 -0.50 22.20
N LEU A 207 -6.45 -0.60 22.18
CA LEU A 207 -5.64 -0.58 20.96
C LEU A 207 -4.59 -1.69 21.00
N LEU A 208 -4.48 -2.45 19.92
CA LEU A 208 -3.33 -3.28 19.61
C LEU A 208 -2.33 -2.43 18.81
N PHE A 209 -1.09 -2.35 19.28
CA PHE A 209 -0.01 -1.65 18.61
C PHE A 209 1.18 -2.61 18.41
N VAL A 210 1.63 -2.75 17.18
CA VAL A 210 2.79 -3.58 16.84
C VAL A 210 3.72 -2.74 15.98
N ASP A 211 4.96 -2.59 16.41
CA ASP A 211 6.06 -2.02 15.63
C ASP A 211 7.16 -3.08 15.48
N ALA A 212 7.28 -3.60 14.27
CA ALA A 212 8.25 -4.66 13.98
C ALA A 212 9.70 -4.15 13.94
N GLN A 213 9.90 -2.86 13.68
CA GLN A 213 11.23 -2.24 13.63
C GLN A 213 11.77 -2.00 15.04
N GLU A 214 10.93 -1.53 15.95
CA GLU A 214 11.31 -1.33 17.36
C GLU A 214 11.27 -2.62 18.18
N GLY A 215 10.76 -3.73 17.61
CA GLY A 215 10.59 -4.97 18.34
C GLY A 215 9.58 -4.80 19.49
N ARG A 216 8.49 -4.07 19.24
CA ARG A 216 7.46 -3.74 20.22
C ARG A 216 6.12 -4.28 19.78
N ALA A 217 5.45 -4.98 20.68
CA ALA A 217 4.06 -5.34 20.52
C ALA A 217 3.36 -5.11 21.85
N GLU A 218 2.33 -4.28 21.86
CA GLU A 218 1.72 -3.74 23.06
C GLU A 218 0.21 -3.69 22.87
N ARG A 219 -0.53 -3.94 23.95
CA ARG A 219 -1.95 -3.64 24.05
C ARG A 219 -2.12 -2.48 25.02
N HIS A 220 -2.71 -1.39 24.55
CA HIS A 220 -3.05 -0.24 25.36
C HIS A 220 -4.54 -0.25 25.70
N VAL A 221 -4.85 -0.05 26.96
CA VAL A 221 -6.22 -0.02 27.48
C VAL A 221 -6.39 1.29 28.23
N TYR A 222 -7.42 2.06 27.89
CA TYR A 222 -7.67 3.40 28.42
C TYR A 222 -8.95 3.42 29.26
N ASP A 223 -8.89 4.14 30.37
CA ASP A 223 -10.03 4.53 31.19
C ASP A 223 -10.00 6.03 31.44
N PHE A 224 -11.18 6.65 31.45
CA PHE A 224 -11.38 8.09 31.45
C PHE A 224 -12.18 8.50 32.68
N THR A 225 -11.81 9.61 33.31
CA THR A 225 -12.51 10.19 34.47
C THR A 225 -12.56 11.71 34.39
N VAL A 226 -13.74 12.30 34.62
CA VAL A 226 -13.97 13.76 34.72
C VAL A 226 -15.08 13.99 35.75
N GLY A 227 -14.76 14.63 36.88
CA GLY A 227 -15.72 14.81 37.96
C GLY A 227 -16.26 13.46 38.44
N ASP A 228 -17.58 13.27 38.38
CA ASP A 228 -18.26 12.02 38.75
C ASP A 228 -18.39 11.02 37.59
N GLU A 229 -18.13 11.45 36.36
CA GLU A 229 -18.19 10.62 35.16
C GLU A 229 -16.92 9.76 35.06
N ARG A 230 -17.07 8.45 34.99
CA ARG A 230 -15.94 7.52 34.86
C ARG A 230 -16.29 6.33 33.98
N THR A 231 -15.33 5.89 33.17
CA THR A 231 -15.45 4.62 32.45
C THR A 231 -14.95 3.45 33.27
N HIS A 232 -14.17 3.70 34.32
CA HIS A 232 -13.69 2.65 35.22
C HIS A 232 -14.87 1.81 35.74
N GLU A 233 -14.72 0.49 35.74
CA GLU A 233 -15.75 -0.51 36.10
C GLU A 233 -16.85 -0.76 35.05
N LEU A 234 -16.96 0.06 34.00
CA LEU A 234 -17.87 -0.23 32.89
C LEU A 234 -17.24 -1.26 31.94
N PRO A 235 -17.99 -2.28 31.51
CA PRO A 235 -17.49 -3.29 30.59
C PRO A 235 -17.26 -2.69 29.20
N ARG A 236 -16.19 -3.12 28.51
CA ARG A 236 -16.03 -2.90 27.06
C ARG A 236 -16.95 -3.87 26.34
N ALA A 237 -18.03 -3.35 25.76
CA ALA A 237 -19.07 -4.19 25.18
C ALA A 237 -18.61 -4.78 23.84
N THR A 238 -18.96 -6.02 23.57
CA THR A 238 -18.95 -6.52 22.19
C THR A 238 -20.13 -5.89 21.48
N LEU A 239 -19.88 -5.14 20.41
CA LEU A 239 -20.94 -4.49 19.66
C LEU A 239 -21.60 -5.48 18.71
N ASP A 240 -22.92 -5.46 18.66
CA ASP A 240 -23.68 -6.32 17.77
C ASP A 240 -23.42 -5.93 16.30
N SER A 241 -23.39 -6.94 15.44
CA SER A 241 -23.23 -6.77 14.01
C SER A 241 -24.48 -6.11 13.41
N GLU A 242 -24.37 -4.90 12.89
CA GLU A 242 -25.48 -4.20 12.20
C GLU A 242 -25.84 -4.87 10.85
N SER A 243 -24.99 -5.76 10.33
CA SER A 243 -25.23 -6.57 9.13
C SER A 243 -24.72 -8.00 9.29
N ARG A 244 -25.15 -8.94 8.46
CA ARG A 244 -24.53 -10.28 8.42
C ARG A 244 -23.26 -10.21 7.59
N ALA A 245 -22.11 -10.39 8.23
CA ALA A 245 -20.86 -10.55 7.51
C ALA A 245 -20.97 -11.66 6.46
N PRO A 246 -20.46 -11.46 5.24
CA PRO A 246 -20.42 -12.50 4.24
C PRO A 246 -19.58 -13.70 4.75
N ARG A 247 -20.02 -14.93 4.51
CA ARG A 247 -19.37 -16.16 5.02
C ARG A 247 -19.28 -17.25 3.95
N GLY A 248 -18.74 -16.89 2.80
CA GLY A 248 -18.52 -17.83 1.71
C GLY A 248 -17.24 -17.56 0.94
N THR A 249 -17.22 -18.11 -0.27
CA THR A 249 -16.07 -18.13 -1.16
C THR A 249 -16.50 -17.84 -2.60
N HIS A 250 -17.65 -17.21 -2.79
CA HIS A 250 -18.22 -16.85 -4.06
C HIS A 250 -17.78 -15.45 -4.47
N LEU A 251 -17.37 -15.35 -5.74
CA LEU A 251 -17.17 -14.10 -6.45
C LEU A 251 -17.96 -14.19 -7.76
N GLY A 252 -18.92 -13.28 -7.93
CA GLY A 252 -19.68 -13.14 -9.16
C GLY A 252 -18.87 -12.51 -10.29
N PRO A 253 -19.47 -12.39 -11.50
CA PRO A 253 -18.82 -11.73 -12.62
C PRO A 253 -18.49 -10.27 -12.30
N ILE A 254 -17.34 -9.82 -12.77
CA ILE A 254 -16.87 -8.44 -12.61
C ILE A 254 -17.47 -7.61 -13.74
N GLY A 255 -18.23 -6.58 -13.38
CA GLY A 255 -18.74 -5.55 -14.27
C GLY A 255 -18.02 -4.21 -14.10
N SER A 256 -18.21 -3.29 -15.04
CA SER A 256 -17.80 -1.88 -14.95
C SER A 256 -19.01 -0.98 -15.15
N ASP A 257 -18.99 0.21 -14.55
CA ASP A 257 -19.95 1.28 -14.82
C ASP A 257 -19.66 2.00 -16.16
N HIS A 258 -18.53 1.74 -16.80
CA HIS A 258 -18.17 2.24 -18.12
C HIS A 258 -18.00 1.10 -19.14
N SER A 259 -18.42 1.36 -20.38
CA SER A 259 -17.84 0.65 -21.52
C SER A 259 -16.44 1.20 -21.84
N PRO A 260 -15.56 0.43 -22.52
CA PRO A 260 -14.26 0.95 -22.95
C PRO A 260 -14.38 2.28 -23.73
N ASP A 261 -15.31 2.36 -24.67
CA ASP A 261 -15.52 3.55 -25.50
C ASP A 261 -15.94 4.79 -24.68
N GLU A 262 -16.72 4.60 -23.61
CA GLU A 262 -17.16 5.69 -22.73
C GLU A 262 -15.99 6.27 -21.92
N PHE A 263 -15.12 5.42 -21.36
CA PHE A 263 -13.94 5.91 -20.64
C PHE A 263 -12.98 6.63 -21.60
N GLU A 264 -12.76 6.07 -22.79
CA GLU A 264 -11.94 6.69 -23.84
C GLU A 264 -12.49 8.05 -24.31
N GLN A 265 -13.82 8.23 -24.31
CA GLN A 265 -14.45 9.51 -24.60
C GLN A 265 -14.12 10.56 -23.52
N GLY A 266 -14.14 10.17 -22.24
CA GLY A 266 -13.70 11.03 -21.14
C GLY A 266 -12.23 11.47 -21.29
N VAL A 267 -11.35 10.55 -21.69
CA VAL A 267 -9.95 10.89 -22.00
C VAL A 267 -9.86 11.89 -23.15
N ARG A 268 -10.62 11.69 -24.24
CA ARG A 268 -10.66 12.62 -25.38
C ARG A 268 -11.18 14.01 -25.00
N GLN A 269 -12.11 14.10 -24.05
CA GLN A 269 -12.57 15.38 -23.51
C GLN A 269 -11.48 16.09 -22.71
N ALA A 270 -10.73 15.35 -21.87
CA ALA A 270 -9.59 15.88 -21.12
C ALA A 270 -8.48 16.37 -22.06
N LEU A 271 -8.14 15.62 -23.11
CA LEU A 271 -7.19 16.04 -24.14
C LEU A 271 -7.60 17.37 -24.80
N GLY A 272 -8.90 17.56 -25.03
CA GLY A 272 -9.43 18.83 -25.53
C GLY A 272 -9.26 19.99 -24.55
N ALA A 273 -9.37 19.74 -23.24
CA ALA A 273 -9.13 20.74 -22.19
C ALA A 273 -7.64 21.09 -22.07
N PHE A 274 -6.75 20.10 -22.13
CA PHE A 274 -5.31 20.31 -22.15
C PHE A 274 -4.88 21.17 -23.35
N ALA A 275 -5.44 20.91 -24.53
CA ALA A 275 -5.12 21.67 -25.74
C ALA A 275 -5.51 23.16 -25.64
N ARG A 276 -6.47 23.51 -24.79
CA ARG A 276 -6.86 24.91 -24.53
C ARG A 276 -6.09 25.55 -23.38
N GLY A 277 -5.37 24.75 -22.59
CA GLY A 277 -4.72 25.19 -21.36
C GLY A 277 -5.69 25.32 -20.17
N ASP A 278 -6.87 24.69 -20.24
CA ASP A 278 -7.83 24.68 -19.13
C ASP A 278 -7.36 23.75 -17.99
N LEU A 279 -6.59 22.72 -18.36
CA LEU A 279 -6.02 21.72 -17.45
C LEU A 279 -4.57 21.44 -17.89
N PHE A 280 -3.76 20.94 -16.97
CA PHE A 280 -2.44 20.37 -17.21
C PHE A 280 -2.44 18.85 -16.97
N GLU A 281 -3.21 18.43 -15.97
CA GLU A 281 -3.34 17.05 -15.54
C GLU A 281 -4.73 16.83 -14.95
N VAL A 282 -5.34 15.66 -15.17
CA VAL A 282 -6.56 15.26 -14.45
C VAL A 282 -6.63 13.74 -14.31
N VAL A 283 -7.14 13.27 -13.18
CA VAL A 283 -7.30 11.85 -12.88
C VAL A 283 -8.76 11.47 -13.03
N LEU A 284 -9.11 10.80 -14.12
CA LEU A 284 -10.45 10.23 -14.32
C LEU A 284 -10.50 8.79 -13.80
N SER A 285 -11.63 8.41 -13.22
CA SER A 285 -11.85 7.09 -12.67
C SER A 285 -13.13 6.42 -13.12
N GLN A 286 -13.15 5.09 -13.02
CA GLN A 286 -14.32 4.25 -13.27
C GLN A 286 -14.47 3.20 -12.15
N THR A 287 -15.69 2.70 -11.98
CA THR A 287 -16.07 1.79 -10.89
C THR A 287 -16.31 0.39 -11.43
N PHE A 288 -15.51 -0.54 -10.96
CA PHE A 288 -15.72 -1.97 -11.17
C PHE A 288 -16.48 -2.56 -10.01
N HIS A 289 -17.34 -3.54 -10.27
CA HIS A 289 -18.17 -4.13 -9.23
C HIS A 289 -18.41 -5.62 -9.45
N ALA A 290 -18.59 -6.34 -8.36
CA ALA A 290 -19.01 -7.73 -8.36
C ALA A 290 -19.88 -8.02 -7.13
N THR A 291 -20.64 -9.11 -7.16
CA THR A 291 -21.20 -9.68 -5.94
C THR A 291 -20.19 -10.62 -5.30
N SER A 292 -20.08 -10.62 -3.99
CA SER A 292 -19.21 -11.55 -3.28
C SER A 292 -19.73 -11.86 -1.89
N ASP A 293 -19.50 -13.08 -1.44
CA ASP A 293 -19.70 -13.46 -0.05
C ASP A 293 -18.38 -13.75 0.70
N VAL A 294 -17.24 -13.35 0.13
CA VAL A 294 -15.93 -13.44 0.78
C VAL A 294 -15.88 -12.48 1.97
N ARG A 295 -15.28 -12.94 3.08
CA ARG A 295 -15.08 -12.12 4.28
C ARG A 295 -14.12 -10.96 3.99
N PRO A 296 -14.42 -9.72 4.44
CA PRO A 296 -13.49 -8.60 4.39
C PRO A 296 -12.10 -8.92 4.96
N SER A 297 -12.05 -9.69 6.05
CA SER A 297 -10.81 -10.17 6.66
C SER A 297 -9.98 -11.11 5.79
N ASP A 298 -10.62 -11.99 5.00
CA ASP A 298 -9.94 -12.88 4.07
C ASP A 298 -9.39 -12.10 2.87
N LEU A 299 -10.15 -11.12 2.35
CA LEU A 299 -9.67 -10.18 1.33
C LEU A 299 -8.45 -9.38 1.82
N TYR A 300 -8.51 -8.86 3.05
CA TYR A 300 -7.41 -8.08 3.63
C TYR A 300 -6.11 -8.89 3.72
N GLN A 301 -6.19 -10.14 4.22
CA GLN A 301 -5.02 -11.02 4.30
C GLN A 301 -4.47 -11.34 2.90
N ALA A 302 -5.35 -11.65 1.93
CA ALA A 302 -4.93 -11.89 0.55
C ALA A 302 -4.25 -10.66 -0.06
N LEU A 303 -4.77 -9.44 0.18
CA LEU A 303 -4.15 -8.20 -0.27
C LEU A 303 -2.78 -7.99 0.36
N ARG A 304 -2.62 -8.21 1.67
CA ARG A 304 -1.32 -8.08 2.36
C ARG A 304 -0.25 -9.01 1.80
N GLU A 305 -0.63 -10.23 1.44
CA GLU A 305 0.29 -11.22 0.87
C GLU A 305 0.66 -10.93 -0.59
N LEU A 306 -0.35 -10.58 -1.38
CA LEU A 306 -0.20 -10.40 -2.81
C LEU A 306 0.40 -9.02 -3.15
N ASN A 307 -0.09 -7.97 -2.51
CA ASN A 307 0.20 -6.58 -2.83
C ASN A 307 0.64 -5.83 -1.56
N PRO A 308 1.84 -6.08 -1.04
CA PRO A 308 2.33 -5.37 0.14
C PRO A 308 2.41 -3.87 -0.12
N ALA A 309 2.04 -3.06 0.87
CA ALA A 309 1.88 -1.62 0.72
C ALA A 309 2.16 -0.90 2.05
N PRO A 310 2.59 0.38 2.01
CA PRO A 310 2.83 1.18 3.20
C PRO A 310 1.54 1.51 3.98
N TYR A 311 0.38 1.50 3.33
CA TYR A 311 -0.92 1.80 3.94
C TYR A 311 -1.95 0.70 3.63
N GLY A 312 -1.86 -0.41 4.34
CA GLY A 312 -2.89 -1.45 4.40
C GLY A 312 -3.98 -1.12 5.42
N PHE A 313 -5.23 -1.44 5.10
CA PHE A 313 -6.34 -1.23 6.02
C PHE A 313 -7.50 -2.21 5.82
N LEU A 314 -8.15 -2.52 6.94
CA LEU A 314 -9.46 -3.17 7.03
C LEU A 314 -10.28 -2.35 8.02
N MET A 315 -11.38 -1.76 7.58
CA MET A 315 -12.25 -0.94 8.42
C MET A 315 -13.68 -1.44 8.31
N ASN A 316 -14.33 -1.62 9.45
CA ASN A 316 -15.77 -1.78 9.53
C ASN A 316 -16.35 -0.45 9.99
N LEU A 317 -17.00 0.25 9.06
CA LEU A 317 -17.53 1.59 9.29
C LEU A 317 -18.94 1.55 9.93
N GLY A 318 -19.45 0.36 10.25
CA GLY A 318 -20.86 0.16 10.62
C GLY A 318 -21.78 0.23 9.40
N GLN A 319 -23.06 -0.02 9.61
CA GLN A 319 -24.11 -0.07 8.57
C GLN A 319 -23.82 -1.07 7.44
N GLY A 320 -23.07 -2.13 7.77
CA GLY A 320 -22.66 -3.15 6.80
C GLY A 320 -21.64 -2.71 5.75
N GLU A 321 -21.00 -1.55 5.94
CA GLU A 321 -19.98 -1.02 5.04
C GLU A 321 -18.57 -1.28 5.57
N HIS A 322 -17.74 -1.89 4.73
CA HIS A 322 -16.32 -2.12 4.98
C HIS A 322 -15.46 -1.46 3.92
N LEU A 323 -14.29 -0.97 4.34
CA LEU A 323 -13.21 -0.57 3.44
C LEU A 323 -12.04 -1.51 3.64
N VAL A 324 -11.57 -2.12 2.55
CA VAL A 324 -10.42 -3.02 2.56
C VAL A 324 -9.45 -2.59 1.48
N GLY A 325 -8.21 -2.27 1.84
CA GLY A 325 -7.26 -1.71 0.87
C GLY A 325 -5.79 -1.94 1.22
N ALA A 326 -4.97 -1.75 0.20
CA ALA A 326 -3.50 -1.76 0.27
C ALA A 326 -2.97 -0.60 -0.57
N SER A 327 -2.99 0.59 0.01
CA SER A 327 -2.65 1.83 -0.68
C SER A 327 -1.13 2.03 -0.76
N PRO A 328 -0.61 2.33 -1.98
CA PRO A 328 0.82 2.59 -2.17
C PRO A 328 1.25 3.97 -1.67
N GLU A 329 0.32 4.90 -1.44
CA GLU A 329 0.63 6.32 -1.37
C GLU A 329 0.27 6.95 -0.01
N MET A 330 1.26 7.62 0.58
CA MET A 330 1.06 8.49 1.74
C MET A 330 0.26 9.71 1.30
N PHE A 331 -0.81 10.04 2.03
CA PHE A 331 -1.50 11.31 1.82
C PHE A 331 -0.74 12.43 2.52
N VAL A 332 -0.85 12.50 3.85
CA VAL A 332 -0.13 13.45 4.69
C VAL A 332 0.26 12.75 5.98
N ARG A 333 1.51 12.96 6.40
CA ARG A 333 1.98 12.60 7.73
C ARG A 333 2.56 13.82 8.44
N VAL A 334 2.17 14.01 9.70
CA VAL A 334 2.67 15.07 10.57
C VAL A 334 3.16 14.46 11.87
N ARG A 335 4.40 14.77 12.24
CA ARG A 335 5.00 14.44 13.54
C ARG A 335 5.52 15.71 14.18
N GLY A 336 4.91 16.14 15.29
CA GLY A 336 5.09 17.46 15.87
C GLY A 336 4.78 18.54 14.82
N ARG A 337 5.82 19.25 14.36
CA ARG A 337 5.71 20.28 13.31
C ARG A 337 6.23 19.83 11.95
N ASN A 338 6.78 18.62 11.82
CA ASN A 338 7.30 18.13 10.54
C ASN A 338 6.16 17.51 9.73
N VAL A 339 5.85 18.12 8.57
CA VAL A 339 4.89 17.58 7.60
C VAL A 339 5.65 16.93 6.45
N GLU A 340 5.18 15.77 5.99
CA GLU A 340 5.73 15.07 4.86
C GLU A 340 4.66 14.38 4.01
N THR A 341 4.99 14.22 2.73
CA THR A 341 4.18 13.50 1.74
C THR A 341 5.13 12.76 0.79
N CYS A 342 4.60 11.79 0.06
CA CYS A 342 5.36 11.02 -0.92
C CYS A 342 4.58 10.88 -2.23
N PRO A 343 4.56 11.90 -3.10
CA PRO A 343 3.93 11.80 -4.40
C PRO A 343 4.51 10.65 -5.21
N ILE A 344 3.64 9.88 -5.87
CA ILE A 344 4.01 8.71 -6.68
C ILE A 344 3.49 8.91 -8.09
N ALA A 345 4.35 8.71 -9.07
CA ALA A 345 3.98 8.56 -10.48
C ALA A 345 4.97 7.58 -11.13
N GLY A 346 4.65 7.04 -12.30
CA GLY A 346 5.47 6.00 -12.89
C GLY A 346 5.27 4.65 -12.23
N THR A 347 4.66 3.72 -12.96
CA THR A 347 4.51 2.33 -12.51
C THR A 347 4.95 1.37 -13.59
N ILE A 348 5.84 0.44 -13.26
CA ILE A 348 6.19 -0.66 -14.15
C ILE A 348 6.24 -2.00 -13.41
N ALA A 349 5.90 -3.09 -14.10
CA ALA A 349 5.96 -4.43 -13.53
C ALA A 349 7.42 -4.92 -13.35
N ARG A 350 7.67 -5.67 -12.29
CA ARG A 350 8.96 -6.36 -12.05
C ARG A 350 9.28 -7.32 -13.19
N GLY A 351 10.55 -7.39 -13.57
CA GLY A 351 11.06 -8.37 -14.55
C GLY A 351 10.98 -9.80 -14.02
N ALA A 352 11.05 -10.78 -14.92
CA ALA A 352 11.15 -12.20 -14.57
C ALA A 352 12.46 -12.54 -13.85
N ASP A 353 13.51 -11.76 -14.14
CA ASP A 353 14.82 -11.83 -13.51
C ASP A 353 15.44 -10.43 -13.34
N ALA A 354 16.61 -10.36 -12.72
CA ALA A 354 17.29 -9.09 -12.41
C ALA A 354 17.72 -8.29 -13.65
N MET A 355 17.96 -8.94 -14.79
CA MET A 355 18.36 -8.26 -16.02
C MET A 355 17.16 -7.56 -16.63
N GLU A 356 16.05 -8.27 -16.76
CA GLU A 356 14.80 -7.68 -17.25
C GLU A 356 14.29 -6.59 -16.28
N ASP A 357 14.44 -6.79 -14.98
CA ASP A 357 14.07 -5.79 -13.96
C ASP A 357 14.84 -4.49 -14.14
N ALA A 358 16.15 -4.57 -14.41
CA ALA A 358 16.99 -3.41 -14.69
C ALA A 358 16.62 -2.72 -16.02
N GLU A 359 16.29 -3.49 -17.06
CA GLU A 359 15.85 -2.94 -18.34
C GLU A 359 14.51 -2.20 -18.20
N ARG A 360 13.54 -2.81 -17.50
CA ARG A 360 12.24 -2.19 -17.22
C ARG A 360 12.40 -0.95 -16.36
N LEU A 361 13.22 -1.01 -15.31
CA LEU A 361 13.51 0.16 -14.50
C LEU A 361 14.14 1.29 -15.33
N ARG A 362 15.08 0.97 -16.23
CA ARG A 362 15.66 1.94 -17.14
C ARG A 362 14.61 2.53 -18.08
N THR A 363 13.65 1.74 -18.56
CA THR A 363 12.52 2.26 -19.36
C THR A 363 11.71 3.26 -18.56
N LEU A 364 11.31 2.92 -17.33
CA LEU A 364 10.57 3.82 -16.44
C LEU A 364 11.34 5.12 -16.15
N LEU A 365 12.64 5.02 -15.88
CA LEU A 365 13.48 6.20 -15.59
C LEU A 365 13.71 7.09 -16.81
N ASN A 366 13.56 6.59 -18.03
CA ASN A 366 13.67 7.38 -19.26
C ASN A 366 12.31 7.75 -19.87
N ASP A 367 11.19 7.40 -19.23
CA ASP A 367 9.87 7.82 -19.68
C ASP A 367 9.64 9.28 -19.26
N VAL A 368 9.65 10.16 -20.27
CA VAL A 368 9.47 11.61 -20.09
C VAL A 368 8.06 11.92 -19.59
N LYS A 369 7.03 11.17 -20.00
CA LYS A 369 5.65 11.39 -19.53
C LYS A 369 5.58 11.20 -18.02
N GLU A 370 6.13 10.07 -17.53
CA GLU A 370 6.09 9.73 -16.11
C GLU A 370 6.97 10.67 -15.26
N GLU A 371 8.07 11.18 -15.83
CA GLU A 371 8.88 12.22 -15.20
C GLU A 371 8.15 13.57 -15.08
N ASP A 372 7.43 13.98 -16.13
CA ASP A 372 6.64 15.21 -16.17
C ASP A 372 5.47 15.13 -15.18
N GLU A 373 4.75 14.00 -15.15
CA GLU A 373 3.67 13.72 -14.18
C GLU A 373 4.18 13.87 -12.74
N LEU A 374 5.31 13.22 -12.40
CA LEU A 374 5.86 13.30 -11.06
C LEU A 374 6.33 14.71 -10.70
N THR A 375 6.86 15.45 -11.69
CA THR A 375 7.29 16.85 -11.50
C THR A 375 6.08 17.72 -11.13
N MET A 376 4.98 17.59 -11.88
CA MET A 376 3.75 18.33 -11.64
C MET A 376 3.18 18.03 -10.25
N CYS A 377 3.08 16.75 -9.90
CA CYS A 377 2.63 16.32 -8.57
C CYS A 377 3.47 16.93 -7.44
N THR A 378 4.80 16.94 -7.62
CA THR A 378 5.74 17.45 -6.62
C THR A 378 5.67 18.97 -6.49
N ASP A 379 5.51 19.71 -7.58
CA ASP A 379 5.42 21.17 -7.52
C ASP A 379 4.11 21.65 -6.90
N VAL A 380 2.98 20.97 -7.16
CA VAL A 380 1.73 21.28 -6.47
C VAL A 380 1.80 20.91 -4.99
N ASP A 381 2.42 19.78 -4.65
CA ASP A 381 2.64 19.40 -3.26
C ASP A 381 3.52 20.42 -2.49
N ARG A 382 4.56 20.95 -3.13
CA ARG A 382 5.37 22.06 -2.59
C ARG A 382 4.56 23.33 -2.41
N ASN A 383 3.70 23.66 -3.38
CA ASN A 383 2.78 24.80 -3.30
C ASN A 383 1.80 24.65 -2.13
N ASP A 384 1.23 23.46 -1.95
CA ASP A 384 0.29 23.15 -0.88
C ASP A 384 0.96 23.31 0.50
N LYS A 385 2.20 22.81 0.66
CA LYS A 385 3.01 23.03 1.88
C LYS A 385 3.39 24.48 2.10
N ALA A 386 3.72 25.23 1.05
CA ALA A 386 4.15 26.62 1.18
C ALA A 386 3.08 27.52 1.84
N ARG A 387 1.80 27.18 1.70
CA ARG A 387 0.69 27.89 2.37
C ARG A 387 0.72 27.80 3.89
N ILE A 388 1.29 26.74 4.45
CA ILE A 388 1.18 26.37 5.88
C ILE A 388 2.54 26.17 6.58
N CYS A 389 3.64 26.13 5.83
CA CYS A 389 4.98 25.90 6.36
C CYS A 389 5.76 27.20 6.54
N GLU A 390 6.79 27.16 7.39
CA GLU A 390 7.77 28.22 7.52
C GLU A 390 8.48 28.46 6.18
N PRO A 391 8.63 29.73 5.73
CA PRO A 391 9.35 30.05 4.51
C PRO A 391 10.75 29.42 4.49
N GLY A 392 11.09 28.74 3.40
CA GLY A 392 12.38 28.06 3.24
C GLY A 392 12.49 26.66 3.87
N SER A 393 11.48 26.21 4.63
CA SER A 393 11.49 24.86 5.23
C SER A 393 11.08 23.75 4.25
N VAL A 394 10.30 24.08 3.21
CA VAL A 394 9.79 23.12 2.22
C VAL A 394 10.92 22.63 1.31
N ARG A 395 11.20 21.33 1.36
CA ARG A 395 12.33 20.71 0.64
C ARG A 395 11.93 19.37 0.02
N VAL A 396 12.39 19.12 -1.20
CA VAL A 396 12.38 17.78 -1.81
C VAL A 396 13.66 17.09 -1.36
N ILE A 397 13.53 16.10 -0.46
CA ILE A 397 14.67 15.35 0.11
C ILE A 397 14.92 14.02 -0.61
N GLY A 398 14.00 13.60 -1.46
CA GLY A 398 14.14 12.48 -2.39
C GLY A 398 13.44 12.81 -3.70
N ARG A 399 14.12 12.63 -4.84
CA ARG A 399 13.59 12.87 -6.19
C ARG A 399 13.74 11.60 -7.02
N ARG A 400 12.66 11.17 -7.68
CA ARG A 400 12.55 9.96 -8.52
C ARG A 400 13.18 8.73 -7.87
N GLN A 401 13.00 8.59 -6.56
CA GLN A 401 13.52 7.43 -5.85
C GLN A 401 12.73 6.19 -6.27
N VAL A 402 13.46 5.12 -6.54
CA VAL A 402 12.87 3.87 -6.98
C VAL A 402 12.43 3.08 -5.74
N GLU A 403 11.13 2.81 -5.65
CA GLU A 403 10.57 1.89 -4.68
C GLU A 403 10.25 0.56 -5.33
N LEU A 404 10.90 -0.51 -4.86
CA LEU A 404 10.72 -1.87 -5.36
C LEU A 404 9.67 -2.60 -4.52
N TYR A 405 8.56 -2.95 -5.14
CA TYR A 405 7.54 -3.82 -4.57
C TYR A 405 7.70 -5.25 -5.10
N SER A 406 6.92 -6.20 -4.56
CA SER A 406 6.97 -7.60 -4.98
C SER A 406 6.65 -7.80 -6.46
N ARG A 407 5.75 -6.97 -7.02
CA ARG A 407 5.28 -7.07 -8.42
C ARG A 407 5.50 -5.82 -9.26
N LEU A 408 5.71 -4.66 -8.63
CA LEU A 408 5.79 -3.38 -9.31
C LEU A 408 7.02 -2.60 -8.84
N MET A 409 7.39 -1.59 -9.61
CA MET A 409 8.35 -0.54 -9.25
C MET A 409 7.68 0.80 -9.46
N HIS A 410 7.89 1.71 -8.53
CA HIS A 410 7.37 3.07 -8.58
C HIS A 410 8.49 4.10 -8.48
N THR A 411 8.31 5.26 -9.12
CA THR A 411 9.14 6.44 -8.81
C THR A 411 8.42 7.33 -7.82
N VAL A 412 9.14 7.74 -6.78
CA VAL A 412 8.58 8.43 -5.62
C VAL A 412 9.43 9.64 -5.29
N ASP A 413 8.76 10.77 -5.04
CA ASP A 413 9.38 11.95 -4.45
C ASP A 413 9.08 12.01 -2.95
N HIS A 414 9.94 12.66 -2.18
CA HIS A 414 9.75 12.84 -0.74
C HIS A 414 9.89 14.31 -0.42
N VAL A 415 8.76 14.92 -0.08
CA VAL A 415 8.68 16.35 0.19
C VAL A 415 8.38 16.54 1.66
N VAL A 416 9.17 17.40 2.31
CA VAL A 416 9.04 17.72 3.73
C VAL A 416 8.91 19.22 3.93
N GLY A 417 8.31 19.63 5.05
CA GLY A 417 8.24 21.02 5.48
C GLY A 417 8.06 21.13 6.99
N THR A 418 8.26 22.33 7.53
CA THR A 418 8.00 22.61 8.95
C THR A 418 6.78 23.51 9.05
N LEU A 419 5.70 23.02 9.67
CA LEU A 419 4.47 23.79 9.89
C LEU A 419 4.78 25.08 10.65
N ARG A 420 4.14 26.19 10.28
CA ARG A 420 4.20 27.44 11.06
C ARG A 420 3.61 27.23 12.47
N GLU A 421 4.00 28.08 13.42
CA GLU A 421 3.54 28.00 14.80
C GLU A 421 2.02 28.18 14.94
N ASP A 422 1.39 28.90 14.00
CA ASP A 422 -0.05 29.12 13.94
C ASP A 422 -0.81 28.01 13.19
N ARG A 423 -0.16 26.89 12.85
CA ARG A 423 -0.73 25.81 12.05
C ARG A 423 -0.63 24.45 12.74
N ASP A 424 -1.64 23.62 12.52
CA ASP A 424 -1.76 22.28 13.08
C ASP A 424 -1.74 21.19 11.98
N ALA A 425 -1.75 19.92 12.39
CA ALA A 425 -1.74 18.80 11.45
C ALA A 425 -3.00 18.74 10.57
N LEU A 426 -4.12 19.31 11.02
CA LEU A 426 -5.34 19.37 10.22
C LEU A 426 -5.26 20.47 9.16
N ASP A 427 -4.53 21.56 9.41
CA ASP A 427 -4.14 22.49 8.33
C ASP A 427 -3.31 21.78 7.25
N ALA A 428 -2.39 20.90 7.66
CA ALA A 428 -1.62 20.09 6.73
C ALA A 428 -2.50 19.18 5.88
N PHE A 429 -3.41 18.44 6.51
CA PHE A 429 -4.37 17.59 5.82
C PHE A 429 -5.19 18.40 4.80
N LEU A 430 -5.76 19.53 5.23
CA LEU A 430 -6.66 20.34 4.41
C LEU A 430 -5.95 21.05 3.25
N ALA A 431 -4.76 21.60 3.48
CA ALA A 431 -3.99 22.25 2.42
C ALA A 431 -3.61 21.29 1.29
N HIS A 432 -3.50 19.98 1.56
CA HIS A 432 -3.21 18.97 0.54
C HIS A 432 -4.48 18.31 -0.02
N THR A 433 -5.66 18.59 0.52
CA THR A 433 -6.92 17.97 0.10
C THR A 433 -7.30 18.43 -1.32
N TRP A 434 -7.42 17.57 -2.33
CA TRP A 434 -6.76 16.25 -2.42
C TRP A 434 -5.50 16.32 -3.29
N ALA A 435 -4.68 15.27 -3.18
CA ALA A 435 -3.43 15.17 -3.91
C ALA A 435 -3.66 15.19 -5.42
N VAL A 436 -2.70 15.72 -6.18
CA VAL A 436 -2.78 15.80 -7.65
C VAL A 436 -2.85 14.41 -8.28
N THR A 437 -2.15 13.44 -7.70
CA THR A 437 -2.14 12.01 -8.06
C THR A 437 -3.54 11.36 -8.06
N VAL A 438 -4.53 12.02 -7.48
CA VAL A 438 -5.93 11.59 -7.49
C VAL A 438 -6.90 12.66 -7.97
N THR A 439 -6.44 13.85 -8.33
CA THR A 439 -7.29 14.96 -8.80
C THR A 439 -6.79 15.50 -10.12
N GLY A 440 -5.75 16.35 -10.10
CA GLY A 440 -5.16 16.98 -11.25
C GLY A 440 -4.68 18.41 -10.95
N ALA A 441 -4.29 19.11 -12.00
CA ALA A 441 -3.77 20.47 -11.94
C ALA A 441 -4.29 21.31 -13.13
N PRO A 442 -4.71 22.57 -12.92
CA PRO A 442 -4.96 23.24 -11.63
C PRO A 442 -6.05 22.54 -10.82
N LYS A 443 -5.88 22.47 -9.49
CA LYS A 443 -6.73 21.65 -8.60
C LYS A 443 -8.23 21.98 -8.69
N PRO A 444 -8.68 23.26 -8.64
CA PRO A 444 -10.11 23.57 -8.70
C PRO A 444 -10.76 23.13 -10.03
N ASP A 445 -10.07 23.38 -11.15
CA ASP A 445 -10.54 23.02 -12.48
C ASP A 445 -10.56 21.50 -12.68
N ALA A 446 -9.55 20.79 -12.17
CA ALA A 446 -9.50 19.33 -12.21
C ALA A 446 -10.63 18.70 -11.38
N LEU A 447 -10.90 19.21 -10.18
CA LEU A 447 -12.02 18.77 -9.34
C LEU A 447 -13.36 19.00 -10.04
N GLN A 448 -13.57 20.17 -10.65
CA GLN A 448 -14.80 20.46 -11.39
C GLN A 448 -14.92 19.59 -12.65
N PHE A 449 -13.82 19.32 -13.34
CA PHE A 449 -13.80 18.42 -14.49
C PHE A 449 -14.19 16.99 -14.09
N ILE A 450 -13.65 16.47 -12.99
CA ILE A 450 -14.03 15.16 -12.44
C ILE A 450 -15.52 15.11 -12.14
N GLU A 451 -16.04 16.12 -11.44
CA GLU A 451 -17.46 16.22 -11.07
C GLU A 451 -18.39 16.31 -12.29
N ASP A 452 -17.92 16.94 -13.38
CA ASP A 452 -18.70 17.08 -14.62
C ASP A 452 -18.68 15.83 -15.52
N HIS A 453 -17.69 14.93 -15.36
CA HIS A 453 -17.43 13.84 -16.31
C HIS A 453 -17.48 12.42 -15.72
N GLU A 454 -17.34 12.25 -14.40
CA GLU A 454 -17.56 10.93 -13.78
C GLU A 454 -19.07 10.60 -13.69
N LYS A 455 -19.40 9.32 -13.47
CA LYS A 455 -20.81 8.87 -13.41
C LYS A 455 -21.41 8.91 -12.01
N THR A 456 -20.58 8.76 -10.98
CA THR A 456 -21.00 8.69 -9.57
C THR A 456 -19.93 9.27 -8.65
N ALA A 457 -20.37 9.80 -7.51
CA ALA A 457 -19.47 10.36 -6.50
C ALA A 457 -18.45 9.31 -6.01
N ARG A 458 -17.25 9.76 -5.66
CA ARG A 458 -16.13 8.89 -5.27
C ARG A 458 -16.29 8.24 -3.88
N GLY A 459 -17.13 8.80 -3.01
CA GLY A 459 -17.25 8.33 -1.63
C GLY A 459 -15.90 8.36 -0.93
N PHE A 460 -15.45 7.23 -0.39
CA PHE A 460 -14.12 7.12 0.23
C PHE A 460 -12.96 6.96 -0.76
N TYR A 461 -13.20 6.59 -2.03
CA TYR A 461 -12.11 6.48 -3.01
C TYR A 461 -11.42 7.83 -3.22
N SER A 462 -10.08 7.85 -3.28
CA SER A 462 -9.28 9.09 -3.37
C SER A 462 -9.40 10.02 -2.17
N GLY A 463 -10.13 9.63 -1.13
CA GLY A 463 -10.07 10.25 0.19
C GLY A 463 -8.84 9.77 0.96
N ALA A 464 -8.92 9.79 2.29
CA ALA A 464 -7.84 9.34 3.16
C ALA A 464 -8.30 8.31 4.20
N VAL A 465 -7.34 7.52 4.67
CA VAL A 465 -7.50 6.56 5.75
C VAL A 465 -6.34 6.70 6.72
N GLY A 466 -6.59 6.58 8.02
CA GLY A 466 -5.52 6.66 9.01
C GLY A 466 -5.99 7.16 10.37
N ALA A 467 -5.15 7.97 11.00
CA ALA A 467 -5.36 8.44 12.36
C ALA A 467 -5.05 9.93 12.54
N VAL A 468 -5.84 10.57 13.40
CA VAL A 468 -5.59 11.90 14.00
C VAL A 468 -5.36 11.68 15.48
N LEU A 469 -4.15 11.93 15.97
CA LEU A 469 -3.76 11.63 17.34
C LEU A 469 -3.94 12.85 18.24
N PHE A 470 -4.26 12.62 19.51
CA PHE A 470 -4.51 13.73 20.44
C PHE A 470 -3.23 14.42 20.90
N ASN A 471 -2.05 13.83 20.70
CA ASN A 471 -0.79 14.57 20.81
C ASN A 471 -0.57 15.62 19.70
N GLY A 472 -1.46 15.67 18.70
CA GLY A 472 -1.40 16.60 17.56
C GLY A 472 -0.80 16.00 16.29
N ASP A 473 -0.30 14.76 16.33
CA ASP A 473 0.23 14.07 15.16
C ASP A 473 -0.89 13.55 14.24
N LEU A 474 -0.54 13.30 12.98
CA LEU A 474 -1.44 12.77 11.97
C LEU A 474 -0.70 11.80 11.06
N ASN A 475 -1.32 10.68 10.73
CA ASN A 475 -0.75 9.73 9.78
C ASN A 475 -1.85 9.16 8.89
N THR A 476 -1.81 9.53 7.61
CA THR A 476 -2.84 9.16 6.65
C THR A 476 -2.25 8.70 5.31
N GLY A 477 -2.87 7.69 4.72
CA GLY A 477 -2.65 7.25 3.35
C GLY A 477 -3.87 7.58 2.49
N LEU A 478 -3.67 7.71 1.18
CA LEU A 478 -4.79 7.85 0.25
C LEU A 478 -5.60 6.54 0.18
N ALA A 479 -6.91 6.61 0.04
CA ALA A 479 -7.77 5.44 -0.14
C ALA A 479 -7.76 4.96 -1.60
N LEU A 480 -6.65 4.34 -1.99
CA LEU A 480 -6.39 3.74 -3.31
C LEU A 480 -6.29 2.22 -3.21
N ARG A 481 -6.42 1.52 -4.36
CA ARG A 481 -6.44 0.04 -4.42
C ARG A 481 -7.38 -0.55 -3.34
N THR A 482 -8.57 0.04 -3.24
CA THR A 482 -9.53 -0.16 -2.17
C THR A 482 -10.77 -0.85 -2.70
N ALA A 483 -11.21 -1.88 -1.99
CA ALA A 483 -12.55 -2.44 -2.10
C ALA A 483 -13.45 -1.82 -1.05
N ARG A 484 -14.57 -1.25 -1.49
CA ARG A 484 -15.71 -0.96 -0.66
C ARG A 484 -16.63 -2.17 -0.70
N VAL A 485 -16.89 -2.79 0.45
CA VAL A 485 -17.79 -3.93 0.58
C VAL A 485 -19.03 -3.47 1.34
N CYS A 486 -20.20 -3.58 0.72
CA CYS A 486 -21.46 -3.20 1.33
C CYS A 486 -22.54 -4.19 0.90
N ASP A 487 -23.20 -4.85 1.85
CA ASP A 487 -24.33 -5.77 1.61
C ASP A 487 -24.07 -6.83 0.50
N GLY A 488 -22.88 -7.43 0.49
CA GLY A 488 -22.51 -8.47 -0.48
C GLY A 488 -22.14 -7.95 -1.87
N ARG A 489 -22.10 -6.62 -2.05
CA ARG A 489 -21.55 -5.95 -3.24
C ARG A 489 -20.14 -5.44 -2.92
N VAL A 490 -19.22 -5.74 -3.82
CA VAL A 490 -17.83 -5.24 -3.78
C VAL A 490 -17.67 -4.22 -4.90
N GLU A 491 -17.24 -3.02 -4.56
CA GLU A 491 -16.93 -1.94 -5.50
C GLU A 491 -15.46 -1.58 -5.40
N VAL A 492 -14.78 -1.55 -6.54
CA VAL A 492 -13.38 -1.16 -6.68
C VAL A 492 -13.32 -0.05 -7.72
N ARG A 493 -12.99 1.17 -7.29
CA ARG A 493 -12.77 2.29 -8.19
C ARG A 493 -11.28 2.41 -8.52
N ALA A 494 -10.98 2.66 -9.78
CA ALA A 494 -9.62 2.85 -10.27
C ALA A 494 -9.60 3.98 -11.30
N GLY A 495 -8.52 4.77 -11.26
CA GLY A 495 -8.32 5.92 -12.14
C GLY A 495 -6.97 5.90 -12.85
N ALA A 496 -6.89 6.71 -13.88
CA ALA A 496 -5.70 6.94 -14.69
C ALA A 496 -5.40 8.44 -14.72
N THR A 497 -4.13 8.78 -14.53
CA THR A 497 -3.64 10.14 -14.66
C THR A 497 -3.56 10.50 -16.13
N LEU A 498 -4.29 11.54 -16.53
CA LEU A 498 -4.36 12.00 -17.90
C LEU A 498 -3.45 13.23 -18.06
N LEU A 499 -2.59 13.18 -19.06
CA LEU A 499 -1.78 14.30 -19.53
C LEU A 499 -2.06 14.55 -21.02
N HIS A 500 -1.49 15.62 -21.58
CA HIS A 500 -1.60 15.92 -23.00
C HIS A 500 -1.15 14.78 -23.92
N ALA A 501 -0.18 13.96 -23.48
CA ALA A 501 0.34 12.82 -24.22
C ALA A 501 -0.43 11.49 -23.96
N SER A 502 -1.52 11.51 -23.20
CA SER A 502 -2.28 10.31 -22.87
C SER A 502 -2.97 9.68 -24.08
N GLU A 503 -2.91 8.35 -24.14
CA GLU A 503 -3.55 7.56 -25.18
C GLU A 503 -4.83 6.90 -24.63
N PRO A 504 -6.05 7.24 -25.13
CA PRO A 504 -7.31 6.80 -24.53
C PRO A 504 -7.38 5.32 -24.19
N ALA A 505 -7.04 4.46 -25.14
CA ALA A 505 -7.09 3.01 -24.96
C ALA A 505 -6.05 2.49 -23.94
N LYS A 506 -4.90 3.17 -23.79
CA LYS A 506 -3.87 2.81 -22.80
C LYS A 506 -4.37 3.14 -21.39
N GLU A 507 -4.93 4.33 -21.20
CA GLU A 507 -5.44 4.79 -19.90
C GLU A 507 -6.63 3.95 -19.43
N ALA A 508 -7.53 3.55 -20.36
CA ALA A 508 -8.62 2.62 -20.05
C ALA A 508 -8.11 1.26 -19.56
N ARG A 509 -7.08 0.70 -20.23
CA ARG A 509 -6.44 -0.56 -19.81
C ARG A 509 -5.75 -0.45 -18.46
N GLU A 510 -5.15 0.70 -18.16
CA GLU A 510 -4.49 0.95 -16.88
C GLU A 510 -5.48 0.91 -15.72
N CYS A 511 -6.66 1.53 -15.86
CA CYS A 511 -7.73 1.46 -14.86
C CYS A 511 -8.14 0.01 -14.57
N VAL A 512 -8.31 -0.82 -15.61
CA VAL A 512 -8.65 -2.25 -15.47
C VAL A 512 -7.54 -2.99 -14.72
N LEU A 513 -6.28 -2.75 -15.07
CA LEU A 513 -5.13 -3.39 -14.42
C LEU A 513 -5.01 -2.99 -12.93
N LYS A 514 -5.23 -1.72 -12.60
CA LYS A 514 -5.24 -1.23 -11.21
C LYS A 514 -6.36 -1.89 -10.40
N ALA A 515 -7.55 -2.04 -10.98
CA ALA A 515 -8.67 -2.69 -10.33
C ALA A 515 -8.49 -4.22 -10.21
N SER A 516 -7.88 -4.87 -11.21
CA SER A 516 -7.71 -6.32 -11.23
C SER A 516 -6.88 -6.80 -10.05
N ALA A 517 -5.91 -6.02 -9.57
CA ALA A 517 -5.10 -6.38 -8.41
C ALA A 517 -5.93 -6.66 -7.14
N VAL A 518 -7.05 -5.94 -6.96
CA VAL A 518 -7.97 -6.15 -5.82
C VAL A 518 -8.87 -7.35 -6.08
N PHE A 519 -9.39 -7.51 -7.30
CA PHE A 519 -10.21 -8.69 -7.65
C PHE A 519 -9.42 -9.99 -7.68
N ASP A 520 -8.14 -9.96 -8.04
CA ASP A 520 -7.24 -11.11 -7.98
C ASP A 520 -7.01 -11.54 -6.53
N ALA A 521 -6.89 -10.59 -5.60
CA ALA A 521 -6.82 -10.87 -4.17
C ALA A 521 -8.15 -11.43 -3.65
N LEU A 522 -9.28 -10.89 -4.09
CA LEU A 522 -10.60 -11.40 -3.77
C LEU A 522 -10.78 -12.85 -4.29
N ALA A 523 -10.37 -13.11 -5.52
CA ALA A 523 -10.38 -14.43 -6.14
C ALA A 523 -9.43 -15.40 -5.41
N ALA A 524 -8.25 -14.96 -4.97
CA ALA A 524 -7.36 -15.77 -4.15
C ALA A 524 -7.99 -16.13 -2.79
N ALA A 525 -8.71 -15.19 -2.17
CA ALA A 525 -9.42 -15.39 -0.91
C ALA A 525 -10.61 -16.38 -1.02
N THR A 526 -11.14 -16.65 -2.23
CA THR A 526 -12.14 -17.70 -2.45
C THR A 526 -11.58 -19.12 -2.30
N ARG A 527 -10.26 -19.29 -2.44
CA ARG A 527 -9.65 -20.61 -2.32
C ARG A 527 -9.45 -20.92 -0.84
N PRO A 528 -9.85 -22.10 -0.35
CA PRO A 528 -9.61 -22.45 1.03
C PRO A 528 -8.11 -22.31 1.32
N VAL A 529 -7.79 -21.49 2.31
CA VAL A 529 -6.44 -21.38 2.86
C VAL A 529 -6.11 -22.77 3.40
N VAL A 530 -5.44 -23.58 2.59
CA VAL A 530 -4.62 -24.66 3.14
C VAL A 530 -3.62 -23.92 3.99
N THR A 531 -3.81 -23.97 5.31
CA THR A 531 -2.81 -23.55 6.27
C THR A 531 -1.52 -24.22 5.84
N ARG A 532 -0.67 -23.49 5.13
CA ARG A 532 0.71 -23.87 4.89
C ARG A 532 1.33 -23.78 6.28
N GLY A 533 1.21 -24.86 7.03
CA GLY A 533 2.11 -25.13 8.14
C GLY A 533 3.50 -24.76 7.65
N ALA A 534 4.20 -23.95 8.46
CA ALA A 534 5.51 -23.40 8.19
C ALA A 534 6.24 -24.32 7.22
N ARG A 535 6.55 -23.81 6.01
CA ARG A 535 7.36 -24.54 5.05
C ARG A 535 8.62 -24.93 5.81
N GLN A 536 8.66 -26.17 6.30
CA GLN A 536 9.89 -26.76 6.76
C GLN A 536 10.83 -26.59 5.58
N PRO A 537 12.04 -26.05 5.78
CA PRO A 537 13.03 -26.15 4.74
C PRO A 537 13.06 -27.61 4.38
N VAL A 538 12.80 -27.92 3.11
CA VAL A 538 12.98 -29.27 2.60
C VAL A 538 14.46 -29.52 2.78
N THR A 539 14.83 -30.13 3.90
CA THR A 539 16.08 -30.85 4.02
C THR A 539 15.96 -31.88 2.92
N ARG A 540 16.59 -31.60 1.77
CA ARG A 540 16.83 -32.62 0.75
C ARG A 540 17.55 -33.71 1.51
N LYS A 541 16.81 -34.78 1.86
CA LYS A 541 17.41 -36.04 2.25
C LYS A 541 18.43 -36.33 1.17
N SER A 542 19.65 -36.60 1.59
CA SER A 542 20.74 -37.11 0.77
C SER A 542 20.26 -38.35 0.02
N ALA A 543 19.64 -38.13 -1.13
CA ALA A 543 19.47 -39.12 -2.18
C ALA A 543 20.76 -39.08 -3.00
N GLN A 544 21.24 -40.24 -3.40
CA GLN A 544 22.37 -40.37 -4.32
C GLN A 544 22.18 -39.41 -5.51
N PRO A 545 23.26 -38.77 -6.01
CA PRO A 545 23.17 -37.83 -7.12
C PRO A 545 22.48 -38.48 -8.32
N ALA A 546 21.56 -37.75 -8.94
CA ALA A 546 20.69 -38.28 -10.00
C ALA A 546 21.43 -38.54 -11.33
N ALA A 547 22.59 -37.91 -11.53
CA ALA A 547 23.49 -38.10 -12.67
C ALA A 547 24.89 -37.58 -12.34
N ARG A 548 25.93 -38.27 -12.81
CA ARG A 548 27.34 -37.84 -12.78
C ARG A 548 27.64 -37.04 -14.03
N VAL A 549 28.00 -35.78 -13.87
CA VAL A 549 28.27 -34.85 -14.96
C VAL A 549 29.76 -34.51 -14.96
N LEU A 550 30.41 -34.68 -16.11
CA LEU A 550 31.73 -34.13 -16.36
C LEU A 550 31.58 -32.82 -17.14
N LEU A 551 31.97 -31.71 -16.54
CA LEU A 551 31.98 -30.40 -17.21
C LEU A 551 33.42 -30.05 -17.61
N VAL A 552 33.66 -29.93 -18.92
CA VAL A 552 34.96 -29.58 -19.49
C VAL A 552 35.06 -28.07 -19.64
N ASP A 553 35.99 -27.46 -18.90
CA ASP A 553 36.31 -26.03 -18.87
C ASP A 553 37.25 -25.67 -20.04
N HIS A 554 36.69 -25.05 -21.08
CA HIS A 554 37.41 -24.46 -22.22
C HIS A 554 37.95 -23.04 -21.93
N ARG A 555 38.28 -22.75 -20.67
CA ARG A 555 38.84 -21.49 -20.16
C ARG A 555 37.86 -20.32 -20.20
N ASP A 556 36.61 -20.58 -19.85
CA ASP A 556 35.58 -19.53 -19.73
C ASP A 556 35.38 -19.06 -18.28
N SER A 557 34.91 -17.82 -18.14
CA SER A 557 34.73 -17.18 -16.83
C SER A 557 33.47 -17.65 -16.08
N PHE A 558 32.53 -18.34 -16.75
CA PHE A 558 31.21 -18.73 -16.20
C PHE A 558 31.06 -20.23 -15.94
N VAL A 559 32.13 -21.01 -16.14
CA VAL A 559 32.19 -22.46 -15.94
C VAL A 559 31.67 -22.91 -14.57
N HIS A 560 32.08 -22.21 -13.50
CA HIS A 560 31.66 -22.57 -12.14
C HIS A 560 30.20 -22.20 -11.85
N THR A 561 29.66 -21.18 -12.52
CA THR A 561 28.23 -20.84 -12.48
C THR A 561 27.40 -21.92 -13.15
N LEU A 562 27.82 -22.41 -14.33
CA LEU A 562 27.17 -23.54 -15.00
C LEU A 562 27.22 -24.82 -14.15
N ALA A 563 28.37 -25.10 -13.54
CA ALA A 563 28.51 -26.23 -12.62
C ALA A 563 27.59 -26.10 -11.40
N ASP A 564 27.38 -24.89 -10.88
CA ASP A 564 26.46 -24.63 -9.79
C ASP A 564 25.00 -24.90 -10.18
N TYR A 565 24.55 -24.44 -11.36
CA TYR A 565 23.19 -24.74 -11.85
C TYR A 565 22.93 -26.25 -11.98
N LEU A 566 23.90 -27.00 -12.49
CA LEU A 566 23.82 -28.45 -12.59
C LEU A 566 23.74 -29.13 -11.20
N ARG A 567 24.49 -28.63 -10.21
CA ARG A 567 24.39 -29.11 -8.81
C ARG A 567 23.05 -28.79 -8.18
N GLN A 568 22.52 -27.59 -8.41
CA GLN A 568 21.19 -27.20 -7.93
C GLN A 568 20.08 -28.11 -8.48
N ALA A 569 20.24 -28.58 -9.73
CA ALA A 569 19.39 -29.57 -10.39
C ALA A 569 19.58 -31.01 -9.85
N GLY A 570 20.54 -31.25 -8.95
CA GLY A 570 20.75 -32.54 -8.27
C GLY A 570 21.82 -33.45 -8.89
N ALA A 571 22.64 -32.93 -9.81
CA ALA A 571 23.75 -33.66 -10.40
C ALA A 571 25.02 -33.61 -9.55
N GLU A 572 25.84 -34.67 -9.62
CA GLU A 572 27.22 -34.66 -9.14
C GLU A 572 28.13 -34.15 -10.26
N VAL A 573 28.68 -32.94 -10.08
CA VAL A 573 29.44 -32.25 -11.15
C VAL A 573 30.93 -32.23 -10.83
N THR A 574 31.71 -32.90 -11.68
CA THR A 574 33.18 -32.77 -11.73
C THR A 574 33.56 -31.80 -12.84
N THR A 575 34.32 -30.76 -12.51
CA THR A 575 34.84 -29.81 -13.51
C THR A 575 36.30 -30.14 -13.82
N ARG A 576 36.66 -30.24 -15.11
CA ARG A 576 38.04 -30.44 -15.56
C ARG A 576 38.41 -29.44 -16.65
N ARG A 577 39.57 -28.81 -16.54
CA ARG A 577 40.11 -27.92 -17.58
C ARG A 577 40.49 -28.72 -18.82
N SER A 578 40.16 -28.19 -20.00
CA SER A 578 40.49 -28.76 -21.30
C SER A 578 41.99 -29.03 -21.47
N GLY A 579 42.33 -29.98 -22.37
CA GLY A 579 43.72 -30.41 -22.61
C GLY A 579 44.15 -31.65 -21.81
N PHE A 580 43.21 -32.39 -21.23
CA PHE A 580 43.46 -33.72 -20.66
C PHE A 580 43.24 -34.81 -21.72
N ASP A 581 43.84 -35.99 -21.54
CA ASP A 581 43.66 -37.15 -22.44
C ASP A 581 42.20 -37.65 -22.42
N PRO A 582 41.42 -37.51 -23.52
CA PRO A 582 40.01 -37.87 -23.57
C PRO A 582 39.75 -39.36 -23.30
N ARG A 583 40.70 -40.25 -23.58
CA ARG A 583 40.56 -41.71 -23.37
C ARG A 583 40.30 -42.08 -21.90
N ARG A 584 40.71 -41.22 -20.96
CA ARG A 584 40.42 -41.38 -19.52
C ARG A 584 38.94 -41.23 -19.17
N ILE A 585 38.13 -40.63 -20.05
CA ILE A 585 36.67 -40.59 -19.90
C ILE A 585 36.09 -41.97 -20.21
N GLY A 586 36.60 -42.65 -21.24
CA GLY A 586 36.10 -43.98 -21.64
C GLY A 586 36.31 -45.07 -20.60
N GLU A 587 37.29 -44.91 -19.70
CA GLU A 587 37.50 -45.82 -18.57
C GLU A 587 36.36 -45.75 -17.53
N HIS A 588 35.76 -44.56 -17.34
CA HIS A 588 34.68 -44.31 -16.38
C HIS A 588 33.73 -43.23 -16.95
N PRO A 589 32.83 -43.59 -17.89
CA PRO A 589 32.03 -42.59 -18.60
C PRO A 589 31.05 -41.88 -17.64
N PRO A 590 30.91 -40.54 -17.76
CA PRO A 590 29.88 -39.79 -17.06
C PRO A 590 28.51 -40.05 -17.71
N ASP A 591 27.44 -39.76 -16.98
CA ASP A 591 26.08 -39.85 -17.50
C ASP A 591 25.78 -38.69 -18.48
N LEU A 592 26.51 -37.58 -18.33
CA LEU A 592 26.46 -36.42 -19.22
C LEU A 592 27.84 -35.74 -19.30
N LEU A 593 28.30 -35.47 -20.51
CA LEU A 593 29.45 -34.63 -20.82
C LEU A 593 28.96 -33.22 -21.18
N VAL A 594 29.39 -32.21 -20.42
CA VAL A 594 29.07 -30.80 -20.69
C VAL A 594 30.31 -30.10 -21.22
N LEU A 595 30.21 -29.56 -22.44
CA LEU A 595 31.24 -28.73 -23.04
C LEU A 595 30.95 -27.25 -22.71
N SER A 596 31.81 -26.62 -21.90
CA SER A 596 31.60 -25.24 -21.47
C SER A 596 31.73 -24.25 -22.64
N PRO A 597 31.30 -22.99 -22.45
CA PRO A 597 31.75 -21.88 -23.28
C PRO A 597 33.28 -21.76 -23.24
N GLY A 598 33.85 -20.99 -24.17
CA GLY A 598 35.27 -20.75 -24.25
C GLY A 598 35.58 -19.68 -25.30
N PRO A 599 36.73 -18.99 -25.19
CA PRO A 599 37.22 -18.11 -26.24
C PRO A 599 37.77 -18.92 -27.41
N GLY A 600 37.82 -18.35 -28.63
CA GLY A 600 38.44 -19.01 -29.77
C GLY A 600 37.51 -19.97 -30.51
N ARG A 601 38.06 -21.04 -31.08
CA ARG A 601 37.36 -22.04 -31.90
C ARG A 601 37.38 -23.43 -31.23
N PRO A 602 36.43 -24.32 -31.53
CA PRO A 602 36.44 -25.70 -31.03
C PRO A 602 37.77 -26.44 -31.24
N ASP A 603 38.42 -26.23 -32.39
CA ASP A 603 39.72 -26.83 -32.71
C ASP A 603 40.85 -26.42 -31.74
N ASP A 604 40.78 -25.23 -31.15
CA ASP A 604 41.79 -24.73 -30.20
C ASP A 604 41.85 -25.59 -28.91
N PHE A 605 40.80 -26.38 -28.66
CA PHE A 605 40.67 -27.24 -27.48
C PHE A 605 40.59 -28.73 -27.79
N GLY A 606 40.75 -29.12 -29.05
CA GLY A 606 40.67 -30.53 -29.45
C GLY A 606 39.28 -31.14 -29.20
N CYS A 607 38.20 -30.35 -29.31
CA CYS A 607 36.85 -30.82 -29.00
C CYS A 607 36.42 -32.04 -29.85
N ARG A 608 36.95 -32.20 -31.06
CA ARG A 608 36.64 -33.34 -31.94
C ARG A 608 37.01 -34.69 -31.32
N GLU A 609 38.25 -34.82 -30.81
CA GLU A 609 38.73 -36.06 -30.16
C GLU A 609 37.89 -36.41 -28.92
N LEU A 610 37.46 -35.37 -28.19
CA LEU A 610 36.58 -35.53 -27.03
C LEU A 610 35.17 -36.01 -27.41
N LEU A 611 34.63 -35.52 -28.53
CA LEU A 611 33.34 -35.93 -29.07
C LEU A 611 33.39 -37.34 -29.68
N ASP A 612 34.49 -37.72 -30.32
CA ASP A 612 34.73 -39.08 -30.82
C ASP A 612 34.62 -40.09 -29.65
N VAL A 613 35.33 -39.83 -28.54
CA VAL A 613 35.27 -40.69 -27.33
C VAL A 613 33.88 -40.70 -26.70
N ALA A 614 33.17 -39.57 -26.68
CA ALA A 614 31.81 -39.52 -26.17
C ALA A 614 30.84 -40.36 -27.04
N ALA A 615 30.99 -40.33 -28.35
CA ALA A 615 30.21 -41.12 -29.29
C ALA A 615 30.50 -42.63 -29.15
N GLU A 616 31.78 -43.01 -29.04
CA GLU A 616 32.20 -44.42 -28.85
C GLU A 616 31.67 -45.01 -27.54
N THR A 617 31.55 -44.19 -26.49
CA THR A 617 31.10 -44.62 -25.15
C THR A 617 29.60 -44.47 -24.92
N GLY A 618 28.87 -43.91 -25.90
CA GLY A 618 27.43 -43.65 -25.80
C GLY A 618 27.07 -42.56 -24.77
N CYS A 619 28.00 -41.67 -24.44
CA CYS A 619 27.80 -40.60 -23.48
C CYS A 619 26.98 -39.45 -24.09
N ALA A 620 25.95 -38.99 -23.39
CA ALA A 620 25.20 -37.81 -23.82
C ALA A 620 26.07 -36.56 -23.73
N VAL A 621 26.00 -35.68 -24.73
CA VAL A 621 26.79 -34.44 -24.77
C VAL A 621 25.87 -33.22 -24.80
N PHE A 622 26.18 -32.22 -23.98
CA PHE A 622 25.52 -30.92 -23.99
C PHE A 622 26.55 -29.80 -24.17
N GLY A 623 26.39 -29.02 -25.24
CA GLY A 623 27.31 -27.95 -25.59
C GLY A 623 26.72 -26.56 -25.31
N VAL A 624 27.51 -25.68 -24.69
CA VAL A 624 27.14 -24.28 -24.43
C VAL A 624 28.09 -23.36 -25.18
N CYS A 625 27.57 -22.46 -26.01
CA CYS A 625 28.36 -21.52 -26.82
C CYS A 625 29.46 -22.24 -27.64
N LEU A 626 30.74 -22.15 -27.26
CA LEU A 626 31.83 -22.90 -27.91
C LEU A 626 31.58 -24.42 -27.90
N GLY A 627 30.98 -24.97 -26.84
CA GLY A 627 30.58 -26.37 -26.82
C GLY A 627 29.49 -26.70 -27.85
N LEU A 628 28.55 -25.79 -28.10
CA LEU A 628 27.53 -25.95 -29.15
C LEU A 628 28.18 -25.85 -30.54
N GLN A 629 29.09 -24.88 -30.71
CA GLN A 629 29.87 -24.71 -31.92
C GLN A 629 30.66 -25.99 -32.26
N ALA A 630 31.27 -26.62 -31.26
CA ALA A 630 31.97 -27.90 -31.40
C ALA A 630 31.05 -29.02 -31.90
N LEU A 631 29.85 -29.14 -31.34
CA LEU A 631 28.85 -30.11 -31.80
C LEU A 631 28.43 -29.85 -33.26
N VAL A 632 28.23 -28.58 -33.61
CA VAL A 632 27.87 -28.18 -34.98
C VAL A 632 28.97 -28.55 -35.98
N GLU A 633 30.23 -28.26 -35.70
CA GLU A 633 31.36 -28.64 -36.59
C GLU A 633 31.60 -30.15 -36.63
N TYR A 634 31.34 -30.86 -35.52
CA TYR A 634 31.46 -32.31 -35.45
C TYR A 634 30.46 -33.01 -36.37
N GLU A 635 29.21 -32.53 -36.41
CA GLU A 635 28.14 -33.02 -37.29
C GLU A 635 28.22 -32.49 -38.74
N GLY A 636 29.34 -31.84 -39.11
CA GLY A 636 29.60 -31.38 -40.47
C GLY A 636 29.08 -29.97 -40.81
N GLY A 637 28.58 -29.23 -39.81
CA GLY A 637 28.28 -27.81 -39.94
C GLY A 637 29.55 -26.95 -40.10
N ARG A 638 29.36 -25.68 -40.47
CA ARG A 638 30.45 -24.69 -40.60
C ARG A 638 30.16 -23.48 -39.71
N LEU A 639 31.19 -23.04 -38.97
CA LEU A 639 31.13 -21.79 -38.22
C LEU A 639 31.59 -20.63 -39.08
N ASP A 640 30.94 -19.48 -38.92
CA ASP A 640 31.32 -18.23 -39.55
C ASP A 640 31.38 -17.10 -38.52
N GLN A 641 32.14 -16.05 -38.83
CA GLN A 641 32.30 -14.89 -37.97
C GLN A 641 31.22 -13.85 -38.29
N LEU A 642 30.43 -13.47 -37.28
CA LEU A 642 29.48 -12.38 -37.44
C LEU A 642 30.20 -11.06 -37.77
N PRO A 643 29.63 -10.21 -38.65
CA PRO A 643 30.20 -8.91 -38.99
C PRO A 643 30.20 -7.93 -37.79
N THR A 644 29.42 -8.20 -36.74
CA THR A 644 29.41 -7.42 -35.50
C THR A 644 29.45 -8.35 -34.28
N PRO A 645 30.44 -8.21 -33.39
CA PRO A 645 30.51 -9.02 -32.17
C PRO A 645 29.36 -8.68 -31.21
N ARG A 646 28.82 -9.70 -30.54
CA ARG A 646 27.66 -9.58 -29.61
C ARG A 646 28.01 -9.92 -28.15
N HIS A 647 29.27 -9.88 -27.76
CA HIS A 647 29.69 -10.19 -26.40
C HIS A 647 29.00 -9.26 -25.38
N GLY A 648 28.31 -9.84 -24.38
CA GLY A 648 27.58 -9.06 -23.36
C GLY A 648 26.34 -8.32 -23.87
N SER A 649 25.87 -8.63 -25.08
CA SER A 649 24.64 -8.09 -25.68
C SER A 649 23.65 -9.22 -25.94
N SER A 650 22.34 -8.95 -25.90
CA SER A 650 21.34 -9.94 -26.30
C SER A 650 21.62 -10.43 -27.73
N SER A 651 21.66 -11.75 -27.91
CA SER A 651 21.73 -12.38 -29.22
C SER A 651 20.30 -12.65 -29.71
N LEU A 652 19.77 -11.65 -30.44
CA LEU A 652 18.40 -11.54 -30.98
C LEU A 652 17.30 -11.36 -29.92
#